data_AF-A0A925X9U4-F1
#
_entry.id   AF-A0A925X9U4-F1
#
_cell.length_a   1.000
_cell.length_b   1.000
_cell.length_c   1.000
_cell.angle_alpha   90.00
_cell.angle_beta   90.00
_cell.angle_gamma   90.00
#
_symmetry.space_group_name_H-M   'P 1'
#
loop_
_entity.id
_entity.type
_entity.pdbx_description
1 polymer ?
#
loop_
_entity_poly.entity_id
_entity_poly.type
_entity_poly.pdbx_seq_one_letter_code
_entity_poly.pdbx_strand_id
1 'polypeptide(L)'
;MKFLKKSLRFFWKATIRTFLLLVLLLVLLLGALQLPRVQTYFAHQATAYLTKKLHFPVYIDKVSIRWLNLAAFKGIKVNDLQGRNMIEVKEMVVNFKLKTLLQGNEIWLNEVFLDKGAVRLIVDRQTGNLNIDDFVTAINELTKSEKPRKDTTASIKFGIEYVRLFDVLFEYADERKDSIKDGFDYNHIVINHLQGEVKHFFVIDDTVNVQVRDWSGVDENTDLPIHSLTMNFQMTDKKMAFEQLNFRFGKSILRDSVVFNYASVDDMGDFNDKVRIKARFDNTEIHSADLALFAPLLNQFEDHYKFSGDFNGSISKFRLRNLALVFGKQSLIHGNIAMEGLPAFDSTFINFDIKPSVLATADVQQYVDAEAFENVKKFGTVNFSGKFLGFTNDFITNGNFETDLGGLTSDMVLKLHEKSSKTYYRGNLTTRNFKLGELIDRTELVGLVDMQGKVEGTGLRVVDANFRLDAIINRIGIYGYDYTGITTHGKLSLQRYQGSLLVKDPNLSFDANGEVNFRNNINFFNIKADLSHADLKKLGFSKDSLTVKSKIDVNFTGLDPDRIIGKATLTDAEITYKDRPPLLIDSLFVRSEKDRDSTFRNIDVVSDFANLHFHGNFTYEKLLKDVPALVHEYTLTLRNDKAGARKYYDPTKNRKFSKYNIEYEAKLTDINPLFALFYPSLYLSKNTEIEGSLTFGKNAIFSMNSHIDTLFYGDYKFFDADIDLNTSKISGKDTVLGHFYVSSAKQILGKAARTEKMSVEAVWFDNEIDFTGKIRQSGTSNLADLRGKIDFFDDRTEVRFQPSKFQVLDNRWQIDPGNLIIIKGNDEQEVTFENFKLTNLEQFIAINGTVSQDSSQTLGLQIQDFDLTSLNPLVNQKIQGTVNGFAYIKDLYRNLLINSELNIEELVVNKFLIGNVEGKIGWDNIAKKLTVNTDIIRFDQQILTVYGYYDTQSEKNALNLSIIPDEMDLEILEPFTQGEVSKLGGKAKGFLRLTGSLGSPVLK
;
A
#
# COMPACT_ATOMS: atom_id res chain seq x y z
N MET A 1 78.69 -2.64 -111.27
CA MET A 1 77.84 -2.14 -110.15
C MET A 1 76.47 -1.55 -110.54
N LYS A 2 76.12 -1.35 -111.84
CA LYS A 2 74.79 -0.83 -112.26
C LYS A 2 73.67 -1.88 -112.43
N PHE A 3 74.00 -3.17 -112.60
CA PHE A 3 73.01 -4.25 -112.81
C PHE A 3 72.37 -4.76 -111.50
N LEU A 4 73.14 -4.87 -110.40
CA LEU A 4 72.63 -5.27 -109.08
C LEU A 4 71.63 -4.25 -108.47
N LYS A 5 71.80 -2.95 -108.77
CA LYS A 5 70.87 -1.90 -108.29
C LYS A 5 69.51 -1.93 -109.00
N LYS A 6 69.38 -2.58 -110.17
CA LYS A 6 68.14 -2.61 -110.95
C LYS A 6 67.25 -3.81 -110.59
N SER A 7 67.83 -4.99 -110.28
CA SER A 7 67.04 -6.15 -109.81
C SER A 7 66.58 -6.02 -108.35
N LEU A 8 67.40 -5.45 -107.46
CA LEU A 8 67.03 -5.22 -106.06
C LEU A 8 65.84 -4.25 -105.94
N ARG A 9 65.77 -3.21 -106.80
CA ARG A 9 64.64 -2.27 -106.85
C ARG A 9 63.34 -2.91 -107.39
N PHE A 10 63.42 -3.91 -108.26
CA PHE A 10 62.24 -4.64 -108.75
C PHE A 10 61.73 -5.61 -107.68
N PHE A 11 62.63 -6.35 -107.01
CA PHE A 11 62.26 -7.25 -105.90
C PHE A 11 61.67 -6.45 -104.73
N TRP A 12 62.27 -5.32 -104.33
CA TRP A 12 61.73 -4.45 -103.28
C TRP A 12 60.36 -3.87 -103.65
N LYS A 13 60.15 -3.46 -104.91
CA LYS A 13 58.84 -2.98 -105.38
C LYS A 13 57.80 -4.10 -105.46
N ALA A 14 58.20 -5.33 -105.82
CA ALA A 14 57.32 -6.49 -105.82
C ALA A 14 56.96 -6.89 -104.38
N THR A 15 57.92 -7.01 -103.46
CA THR A 15 57.65 -7.30 -102.05
C THR A 15 56.86 -6.20 -101.36
N ILE A 16 57.12 -4.91 -101.63
CA ILE A 16 56.26 -3.82 -101.13
C ILE A 16 54.85 -3.91 -101.73
N ARG A 17 54.71 -4.17 -103.04
CA ARG A 17 53.38 -4.29 -103.65
C ARG A 17 52.62 -5.48 -103.11
N THR A 18 53.25 -6.64 -102.97
CA THR A 18 52.65 -7.84 -102.36
C THR A 18 52.36 -7.60 -100.87
N PHE A 19 53.23 -6.90 -100.15
CA PHE A 19 53.00 -6.50 -98.76
C PHE A 19 51.86 -5.50 -98.64
N LEU A 20 51.78 -4.48 -99.49
CA LEU A 20 50.68 -3.53 -99.55
C LEU A 20 49.39 -4.20 -100.01
N LEU A 21 49.43 -5.18 -100.91
CA LEU A 21 48.27 -5.98 -101.32
C LEU A 21 47.82 -6.88 -100.17
N LEU A 22 48.74 -7.48 -99.42
CA LEU A 22 48.43 -8.26 -98.23
C LEU A 22 47.89 -7.37 -97.11
N VAL A 23 48.43 -6.17 -96.91
CA VAL A 23 47.92 -5.19 -95.93
C VAL A 23 46.57 -4.64 -96.37
N LEU A 24 46.37 -4.33 -97.65
CA LEU A 24 45.09 -3.91 -98.19
C LEU A 24 44.05 -5.03 -98.10
N LEU A 25 44.45 -6.27 -98.43
CA LEU A 25 43.61 -7.46 -98.26
C LEU A 25 43.26 -7.66 -96.79
N LEU A 26 44.22 -7.47 -95.87
CA LEU A 26 44.00 -7.55 -94.42
C LEU A 26 43.07 -6.43 -93.95
N VAL A 27 43.24 -5.20 -94.40
CA VAL A 27 42.37 -4.05 -94.08
C VAL A 27 40.98 -4.25 -94.66
N LEU A 28 40.85 -4.78 -95.88
CA LEU A 28 39.57 -5.14 -96.49
C LEU A 28 38.92 -6.32 -95.77
N LEU A 29 39.68 -7.32 -95.32
CA LEU A 29 39.19 -8.43 -94.47
C LEU A 29 38.72 -7.92 -93.12
N LEU A 30 39.51 -7.08 -92.45
CA LEU A 30 39.17 -6.46 -91.16
C LEU A 30 37.95 -5.52 -91.30
N GLY A 31 37.85 -4.78 -92.40
CA GLY A 31 36.69 -3.94 -92.73
C GLY A 31 35.45 -4.77 -93.06
N ALA A 32 35.60 -5.89 -93.79
CA ALA A 32 34.51 -6.82 -94.07
C ALA A 32 34.04 -7.52 -92.78
N LEU A 33 34.94 -7.85 -91.87
CA LEU A 33 34.63 -8.35 -90.52
C LEU A 33 33.91 -7.32 -89.64
N GLN A 34 33.86 -6.03 -90.01
CA GLN A 34 33.05 -5.00 -89.34
C GLN A 34 31.64 -4.85 -89.95
N LEU A 35 31.33 -5.50 -91.09
CA LEU A 35 30.00 -5.43 -91.69
C LEU A 35 28.98 -6.24 -90.87
N PRO A 36 27.82 -5.68 -90.48
CA PRO A 36 26.83 -6.36 -89.65
C PRO A 36 26.36 -7.72 -90.20
N ARG A 37 26.20 -7.86 -91.53
CA ARG A 37 25.81 -9.12 -92.17
C ARG A 37 26.88 -10.21 -92.03
N VAL A 38 28.16 -9.84 -92.11
CA VAL A 38 29.29 -10.77 -91.98
C VAL A 38 29.43 -11.19 -90.51
N GLN A 39 29.32 -10.24 -89.57
CA GLN A 39 29.33 -10.53 -88.14
C GLN A 39 28.14 -11.41 -87.70
N THR A 40 26.95 -11.20 -88.27
CA THR A 40 25.75 -12.03 -88.00
C THR A 40 25.90 -13.44 -88.59
N TYR A 41 26.51 -13.57 -89.79
CA TYR A 41 26.82 -14.89 -90.35
C TYR A 41 27.81 -15.67 -89.47
N PHE A 42 28.89 -15.02 -89.01
CA PHE A 42 29.83 -15.61 -88.06
C PHE A 42 29.18 -15.90 -86.70
N ALA A 43 28.22 -15.10 -86.25
CA ALA A 43 27.44 -15.38 -85.06
C ALA A 43 26.68 -16.70 -85.21
N HIS A 44 25.93 -16.90 -86.29
CA HIS A 44 25.21 -18.16 -86.52
C HIS A 44 26.14 -19.37 -86.65
N GLN A 45 27.31 -19.21 -87.27
CA GLN A 45 28.32 -20.29 -87.34
C GLN A 45 28.96 -20.57 -85.97
N ALA A 46 29.28 -19.54 -85.20
CA ALA A 46 29.80 -19.69 -83.83
C ALA A 46 28.75 -20.36 -82.93
N THR A 47 27.49 -19.97 -83.05
CA THR A 47 26.35 -20.61 -82.39
C THR A 47 26.22 -22.08 -82.76
N ALA A 48 26.26 -22.43 -84.06
CA ALA A 48 26.21 -23.83 -84.49
C ALA A 48 27.41 -24.65 -83.98
N TYR A 49 28.61 -24.03 -83.94
CA TYR A 49 29.82 -24.64 -83.40
C TYR A 49 29.71 -24.86 -81.89
N LEU A 50 29.32 -23.83 -81.12
CA LEU A 50 29.14 -23.89 -79.68
C LEU A 50 28.07 -24.91 -79.32
N THR A 51 26.93 -24.92 -80.00
CA THR A 51 25.87 -25.91 -79.77
C THR A 51 26.36 -27.34 -80.01
N LYS A 52 27.11 -27.58 -81.09
CA LYS A 52 27.69 -28.91 -81.37
C LYS A 52 28.76 -29.33 -80.36
N LYS A 53 29.52 -28.38 -79.83
CA LYS A 53 30.67 -28.64 -78.95
C LYS A 53 30.30 -28.75 -77.47
N LEU A 54 29.41 -27.88 -77.01
CA LEU A 54 28.87 -27.91 -75.65
C LEU A 54 27.82 -29.00 -75.48
N HIS A 55 27.15 -29.42 -76.56
CA HIS A 55 25.93 -30.23 -76.52
C HIS A 55 24.71 -29.50 -75.91
N PHE A 56 24.82 -28.20 -75.67
CA PHE A 56 23.73 -27.32 -75.20
C PHE A 56 23.19 -26.47 -76.35
N PRO A 57 21.86 -26.29 -76.51
CA PRO A 57 21.31 -25.36 -77.49
C PRO A 57 21.65 -23.90 -77.15
N VAL A 58 22.63 -23.34 -77.85
CA VAL A 58 23.00 -21.92 -77.78
C VAL A 58 22.37 -21.18 -78.96
N TYR A 59 21.89 -19.96 -78.73
CA TYR A 59 21.39 -19.02 -79.73
C TYR A 59 21.98 -17.64 -79.48
N ILE A 60 22.39 -16.96 -80.53
CA ILE A 60 22.88 -15.58 -80.49
C ILE A 60 22.33 -14.86 -81.72
N ASP A 61 21.49 -13.84 -81.52
CA ASP A 61 20.87 -13.09 -82.63
C ASP A 61 21.90 -12.26 -83.38
N LYS A 62 22.72 -11.49 -82.65
CA LYS A 62 23.74 -10.61 -83.24
C LYS A 62 24.99 -10.58 -82.38
N VAL A 63 26.15 -10.60 -83.04
CA VAL A 63 27.45 -10.32 -82.44
C VAL A 63 28.05 -9.10 -83.12
N SER A 64 28.66 -8.21 -82.34
CA SER A 64 29.44 -7.08 -82.83
C SER A 64 30.80 -7.08 -82.14
N ILE A 65 31.85 -7.38 -82.89
CA ILE A 65 33.22 -7.33 -82.39
C ILE A 65 33.79 -5.95 -82.71
N ARG A 66 33.98 -5.13 -81.67
CA ARG A 66 34.59 -3.82 -81.76
C ARG A 66 36.05 -3.95 -81.39
N TRP A 67 36.95 -3.64 -82.33
CA TRP A 67 38.39 -3.50 -82.09
C TRP A 67 39.07 -4.67 -81.32
N LEU A 68 39.01 -5.91 -81.84
CA LEU A 68 39.78 -7.10 -81.39
C LEU A 68 39.74 -7.51 -79.90
N ASN A 69 39.16 -6.74 -78.98
CA ASN A 69 39.11 -7.01 -77.53
C ASN A 69 37.75 -6.78 -76.88
N LEU A 70 36.75 -6.29 -77.62
CA LEU A 70 35.39 -6.06 -77.11
C LEU A 70 34.35 -6.73 -78.01
N ALA A 71 33.51 -7.57 -77.43
CA ALA A 71 32.40 -8.23 -78.11
C ALA A 71 31.08 -7.83 -77.46
N ALA A 72 30.18 -7.25 -78.24
CA ALA A 72 28.81 -6.97 -77.84
C ALA A 72 27.87 -8.00 -78.48
N PHE A 73 27.09 -8.69 -77.67
CA PHE A 73 26.14 -9.71 -78.07
C PHE A 73 24.73 -9.19 -77.80
N LYS A 74 23.80 -9.43 -78.73
CA LYS A 74 22.38 -9.17 -78.53
C LYS A 74 21.59 -10.46 -78.74
N GLY A 75 20.59 -10.67 -77.89
CA GLY A 75 19.70 -11.83 -77.95
C GLY A 75 20.46 -13.14 -77.74
N ILE A 76 21.10 -13.31 -76.58
CA ILE A 76 21.71 -14.57 -76.19
C ILE A 76 20.65 -15.43 -75.52
N LYS A 77 20.56 -16.69 -75.91
CA LYS A 77 19.76 -17.69 -75.23
C LYS A 77 20.53 -19.02 -75.16
N VAL A 78 20.68 -19.57 -73.98
CA VAL A 78 21.27 -20.88 -73.72
C VAL A 78 20.21 -21.72 -73.05
N ASN A 79 19.77 -22.78 -73.72
CA ASN A 79 18.89 -23.77 -73.11
C ASN A 79 19.72 -24.88 -72.48
N ASP A 80 19.19 -25.52 -71.44
CA ASP A 80 19.76 -26.74 -70.88
C ASP A 80 19.55 -27.97 -71.79
N LEU A 81 20.08 -29.13 -71.37
CA LEU A 81 19.96 -30.41 -72.10
C LEU A 81 18.51 -30.90 -72.24
N GLN A 82 17.58 -30.35 -71.45
CA GLN A 82 16.16 -30.67 -71.47
C GLN A 82 15.35 -29.65 -72.28
N GLY A 83 16.01 -28.64 -72.85
CA GLY A 83 15.41 -27.60 -73.67
C GLY A 83 14.80 -26.43 -72.90
N ARG A 84 14.98 -26.36 -71.57
CA ARG A 84 14.53 -25.24 -70.73
C ARG A 84 15.50 -24.08 -70.85
N ASN A 85 14.98 -22.85 -70.73
CA ASN A 85 15.80 -21.64 -70.86
C ASN A 85 16.67 -21.43 -69.61
N MET A 86 17.99 -21.57 -69.72
CA MET A 86 18.93 -21.48 -68.59
C MET A 86 19.57 -20.10 -68.48
N ILE A 87 20.02 -19.51 -69.60
CA ILE A 87 20.60 -18.17 -69.63
C ILE A 87 19.98 -17.41 -70.80
N GLU A 88 19.36 -16.29 -70.53
CA GLU A 88 18.85 -15.37 -71.54
C GLU A 88 19.41 -13.98 -71.28
N VAL A 89 19.96 -13.32 -72.29
CA VAL A 89 20.50 -11.96 -72.13
C VAL A 89 20.13 -11.12 -73.32
N LYS A 90 19.43 -10.00 -73.06
CA LYS A 90 19.06 -9.06 -74.11
C LYS A 90 20.29 -8.39 -74.71
N GLU A 91 21.15 -7.81 -73.87
CA GLU A 91 22.43 -7.22 -74.29
C GLU A 91 23.57 -7.62 -73.34
N MET A 92 24.65 -8.17 -73.89
CA MET A 92 25.87 -8.52 -73.15
C MET A 92 27.09 -7.86 -73.79
N VAL A 93 27.91 -7.18 -73.01
CA VAL A 93 29.20 -6.65 -73.48
C VAL A 93 30.32 -7.34 -72.73
N VAL A 94 31.24 -7.96 -73.48
CA VAL A 94 32.38 -8.70 -72.93
C VAL A 94 33.69 -8.07 -73.39
N ASN A 95 34.54 -7.70 -72.44
CA ASN A 95 35.93 -7.33 -72.65
C ASN A 95 36.82 -8.56 -72.43
N PHE A 96 37.49 -9.01 -73.48
CA PHE A 96 38.30 -10.23 -73.48
C PHE A 96 39.73 -9.97 -73.98
N LYS A 97 40.67 -10.85 -73.61
CA LYS A 97 42.06 -10.80 -74.12
C LYS A 97 42.21 -11.76 -75.31
N LEU A 98 42.51 -11.24 -76.51
CA LEU A 98 42.66 -12.09 -77.72
C LEU A 98 43.75 -13.18 -77.56
N LYS A 99 44.80 -12.92 -76.76
CA LYS A 99 45.88 -13.88 -76.48
C LYS A 99 45.41 -15.12 -75.71
N THR A 100 44.45 -14.99 -74.80
CA THR A 100 43.96 -16.12 -73.98
C THR A 100 43.07 -17.04 -74.81
N LEU A 101 42.22 -16.47 -75.69
CA LEU A 101 41.38 -17.24 -76.62
C LEU A 101 42.17 -18.06 -77.65
N LEU A 102 43.35 -17.58 -78.09
CA LEU A 102 44.18 -18.25 -79.10
C LEU A 102 45.08 -19.37 -78.52
N GLN A 103 45.36 -19.36 -77.22
CA GLN A 103 46.24 -20.35 -76.56
C GLN A 103 45.48 -21.56 -76.01
N GLY A 104 44.15 -21.52 -75.95
CA GLY A 104 43.26 -22.67 -75.79
C GLY A 104 43.18 -23.32 -74.39
N ASN A 105 43.91 -22.80 -73.39
CA ASN A 105 43.99 -23.45 -72.08
C ASN A 105 43.28 -22.68 -70.93
N GLU A 106 42.90 -21.41 -71.12
CA GLU A 106 42.29 -20.56 -70.09
C GLU A 106 41.26 -19.58 -70.72
N ILE A 107 40.07 -19.49 -70.13
CA ILE A 107 39.05 -18.49 -70.51
C ILE A 107 39.00 -17.42 -69.42
N TRP A 108 39.52 -16.24 -69.73
CA TRP A 108 39.59 -15.10 -68.81
C TRP A 108 38.87 -13.87 -69.39
N LEU A 109 37.83 -13.40 -68.71
CA LEU A 109 37.06 -12.21 -69.07
C LEU A 109 37.40 -11.06 -68.10
N ASN A 110 37.75 -9.88 -68.64
CA ASN A 110 38.11 -8.73 -67.80
C ASN A 110 36.85 -8.02 -67.28
N GLU A 111 35.85 -7.84 -68.14
CA GLU A 111 34.63 -7.12 -67.79
C GLU A 111 33.45 -7.69 -68.57
N VAL A 112 32.35 -7.98 -67.88
CA VAL A 112 31.09 -8.45 -68.45
C VAL A 112 29.97 -7.51 -67.99
N PHE A 113 29.29 -6.85 -68.91
CA PHE A 113 28.08 -6.07 -68.63
C PHE A 113 26.87 -6.84 -69.12
N LEU A 114 25.90 -7.09 -68.24
CA LEU A 114 24.64 -7.76 -68.52
C LEU A 114 23.49 -6.77 -68.32
N ASP A 115 22.75 -6.48 -69.40
CA ASP A 115 21.53 -5.66 -69.38
C ASP A 115 20.33 -6.53 -69.76
N LYS A 116 19.34 -6.58 -68.87
CA LYS A 116 18.09 -7.34 -69.04
C LYS A 116 18.35 -8.81 -69.33
N GLY A 117 18.96 -9.47 -68.33
CA GLY A 117 19.26 -10.89 -68.34
C GLY A 117 18.27 -11.72 -67.53
N ALA A 118 18.25 -13.02 -67.75
CA ALA A 118 17.60 -14.02 -66.91
C ALA A 118 18.56 -15.21 -66.75
N VAL A 119 18.86 -15.58 -65.51
CA VAL A 119 19.67 -16.76 -65.16
C VAL A 119 18.78 -17.71 -64.36
N ARG A 120 18.58 -18.92 -64.88
CA ARG A 120 17.72 -19.95 -64.28
C ARG A 120 18.52 -21.19 -63.92
N LEU A 121 18.70 -21.39 -62.63
CA LEU A 121 19.33 -22.57 -62.04
C LEU A 121 18.23 -23.57 -61.65
N ILE A 122 18.11 -24.65 -62.41
CA ILE A 122 17.03 -25.62 -62.24
C ILE A 122 17.64 -26.94 -61.79
N VAL A 123 17.21 -27.45 -60.63
CA VAL A 123 17.56 -28.79 -60.16
C VAL A 123 16.66 -29.79 -60.88
N ASP A 124 17.27 -30.72 -61.58
CA ASP A 124 16.53 -31.73 -62.33
C ASP A 124 15.87 -32.77 -61.40
N ARG A 125 14.60 -33.08 -61.68
CA ARG A 125 13.81 -34.01 -60.86
C ARG A 125 14.33 -35.44 -60.86
N GLN A 126 15.00 -35.90 -61.92
CA GLN A 126 15.44 -37.30 -62.06
C GLN A 126 16.84 -37.53 -61.53
N THR A 127 17.75 -36.60 -61.80
CA THR A 127 19.19 -36.70 -61.48
C THR A 127 19.55 -35.99 -60.19
N GLY A 128 18.80 -34.96 -59.80
CA GLY A 128 19.11 -34.10 -58.65
C GLY A 128 20.26 -33.12 -58.88
N ASN A 129 20.83 -33.08 -60.10
CA ASN A 129 21.90 -32.15 -60.46
C ASN A 129 21.30 -30.81 -60.91
N LEU A 130 22.07 -29.72 -60.76
CA LEU A 130 21.70 -28.45 -61.36
C LEU A 130 21.99 -28.47 -62.87
N ASN A 131 21.11 -27.87 -63.66
CA ASN A 131 21.31 -27.69 -65.10
C ASN A 131 22.64 -26.98 -65.44
N ILE A 132 23.16 -26.15 -64.54
CA ILE A 132 24.45 -25.48 -64.68
C ILE A 132 25.65 -26.41 -64.48
N ASP A 133 25.53 -27.51 -63.72
CA ASP A 133 26.61 -28.46 -63.47
C ASP A 133 27.00 -29.20 -64.76
N ASP A 134 25.98 -29.62 -65.52
CA ASP A 134 26.15 -30.22 -66.84
C ASP A 134 26.79 -29.22 -67.82
N PHE A 135 26.41 -27.94 -67.73
CA PHE A 135 26.97 -26.88 -68.58
C PHE A 135 28.44 -26.58 -68.25
N VAL A 136 28.79 -26.49 -66.97
CA VAL A 136 30.17 -26.32 -66.50
C VAL A 136 31.02 -27.53 -66.85
N THR A 137 30.47 -28.74 -66.72
CA THR A 137 31.14 -29.98 -67.14
C THR A 137 31.45 -29.96 -68.64
N ALA A 138 30.49 -29.56 -69.47
CA ALA A 138 30.70 -29.40 -70.92
C ALA A 138 31.80 -28.36 -71.24
N ILE A 139 31.82 -27.21 -70.54
CA ILE A 139 32.88 -26.20 -70.70
C ILE A 139 34.25 -26.75 -70.26
N ASN A 140 34.31 -27.50 -69.17
CA ASN A 140 35.52 -28.13 -68.66
C ASN A 140 36.06 -29.20 -69.64
N GLU A 141 35.19 -29.94 -70.31
CA GLU A 141 35.59 -30.88 -71.36
C GLU A 141 36.15 -30.18 -72.60
N LEU A 142 35.65 -28.99 -72.95
CA LEU A 142 36.19 -28.17 -74.04
C LEU A 142 37.58 -27.60 -73.76
N THR A 143 37.97 -27.50 -72.49
CA THR A 143 39.25 -26.92 -72.03
C THR A 143 40.26 -27.97 -71.54
N LYS A 144 39.93 -29.27 -71.59
CA LYS A 144 40.86 -30.37 -71.27
C LYS A 144 41.98 -30.46 -72.32
N SER A 145 43.22 -30.23 -71.89
CA SER A 145 44.42 -30.41 -72.73
C SER A 145 44.73 -31.90 -72.94
N GLU A 146 45.00 -32.34 -74.18
CA GLU A 146 45.29 -33.76 -74.54
C GLU A 146 46.62 -34.32 -73.97
N LYS A 147 47.41 -33.51 -73.24
CA LYS A 147 48.67 -33.96 -72.61
C LYS A 147 48.72 -33.60 -71.12
N PRO A 148 49.03 -34.56 -70.23
CA PRO A 148 49.18 -34.26 -68.81
C PRO A 148 50.39 -33.34 -68.57
N ARG A 149 50.17 -32.19 -67.91
CA ARG A 149 51.25 -31.32 -67.40
C ARG A 149 51.64 -31.72 -65.98
N LYS A 150 52.92 -31.52 -65.67
CA LYS A 150 53.61 -31.97 -64.44
C LYS A 150 53.71 -30.87 -63.36
N ASP A 151 52.86 -29.85 -63.41
CA ASP A 151 52.83 -28.74 -62.43
C ASP A 151 51.64 -28.89 -61.47
N THR A 152 51.93 -28.83 -60.17
CA THR A 152 51.00 -29.02 -59.04
C THR A 152 50.27 -27.75 -58.59
N THR A 153 50.21 -26.71 -59.42
CA THR A 153 49.44 -25.49 -59.14
C THR A 153 48.10 -25.54 -59.88
N ALA A 154 46.99 -25.46 -59.14
CA ALA A 154 45.64 -25.42 -59.70
C ALA A 154 45.52 -24.23 -60.68
N SER A 155 45.30 -24.51 -61.96
CA SER A 155 45.13 -23.48 -62.99
C SER A 155 43.67 -23.03 -63.02
N ILE A 156 43.42 -21.71 -62.91
CA ILE A 156 42.07 -21.14 -63.05
C ILE A 156 41.60 -21.36 -64.50
N LYS A 157 40.66 -22.27 -64.71
CA LYS A 157 40.17 -22.63 -66.06
C LYS A 157 39.17 -21.61 -66.60
N PHE A 158 38.39 -20.99 -65.72
CA PHE A 158 37.41 -19.95 -66.03
C PHE A 158 37.42 -18.87 -64.94
N GLY A 159 37.52 -17.61 -65.35
CA GLY A 159 37.48 -16.47 -64.44
C GLY A 159 36.91 -15.21 -65.09
N ILE A 160 36.14 -14.45 -64.32
CA ILE A 160 35.63 -13.14 -64.67
C ILE A 160 36.06 -12.15 -63.60
N GLU A 161 36.85 -11.14 -63.98
CA GLU A 161 37.38 -10.16 -63.03
C GLU A 161 36.28 -9.23 -62.50
N TYR A 162 35.37 -8.80 -63.38
CA TYR A 162 34.29 -7.87 -63.05
C TYR A 162 33.02 -8.14 -63.88
N VAL A 163 31.87 -8.27 -63.22
CA VAL A 163 30.55 -8.31 -63.85
C VAL A 163 29.70 -7.17 -63.31
N ARG A 164 29.02 -6.46 -64.19
CA ARG A 164 27.97 -5.51 -63.83
C ARG A 164 26.62 -6.02 -64.30
N LEU A 165 25.69 -6.14 -63.38
CA LEU A 165 24.33 -6.60 -63.59
C LEU A 165 23.39 -5.40 -63.60
N PHE A 166 22.54 -5.30 -64.62
CA PHE A 166 21.47 -4.30 -64.68
C PHE A 166 20.16 -4.98 -65.09
N ASP A 167 19.17 -4.94 -64.19
CA ASP A 167 17.83 -5.47 -64.40
C ASP A 167 17.82 -6.97 -64.79
N VAL A 168 18.47 -7.80 -63.98
CA VAL A 168 18.59 -9.26 -64.20
C VAL A 168 17.54 -10.01 -63.38
N LEU A 169 16.88 -10.99 -63.99
CA LEU A 169 16.10 -12.01 -63.29
C LEU A 169 17.04 -13.13 -62.84
N PHE A 170 17.04 -13.47 -61.57
CA PHE A 170 17.67 -14.68 -61.05
C PHE A 170 16.59 -15.64 -60.56
N GLU A 171 16.63 -16.87 -61.04
CA GLU A 171 15.69 -17.92 -60.67
C GLU A 171 16.48 -19.16 -60.24
N TYR A 172 16.18 -19.67 -59.06
CA TYR A 172 16.58 -21.00 -58.60
C TYR A 172 15.31 -21.82 -58.38
N ALA A 173 15.20 -23.00 -58.98
CA ALA A 173 14.02 -23.86 -58.85
C ALA A 173 14.43 -25.32 -58.61
N ASP A 174 14.00 -25.89 -57.48
CA ASP A 174 14.17 -27.32 -57.19
C ASP A 174 12.89 -28.10 -57.52
N GLU A 175 12.83 -28.69 -58.72
CA GLU A 175 11.64 -29.42 -59.21
C GLU A 175 11.32 -30.70 -58.41
N ARG A 176 12.18 -31.10 -57.47
CA ARG A 176 11.93 -32.23 -56.55
C ARG A 176 11.06 -31.81 -55.36
N LYS A 177 10.92 -30.50 -55.11
CA LYS A 177 10.23 -29.95 -53.94
C LYS A 177 9.09 -29.03 -54.35
N ASP A 178 8.00 -29.08 -53.60
CA ASP A 178 6.87 -28.16 -53.79
C ASP A 178 7.20 -26.75 -53.27
N SER A 179 6.52 -25.74 -53.83
CA SER A 179 6.63 -24.35 -53.38
C SER A 179 6.12 -24.12 -51.98
N ILE A 180 6.81 -23.24 -51.25
CA ILE A 180 6.41 -22.80 -49.91
C ILE A 180 5.42 -21.65 -50.07
N LYS A 181 4.16 -21.89 -49.69
CA LYS A 181 3.08 -20.90 -49.85
C LYS A 181 3.15 -19.78 -48.82
N ASP A 182 3.53 -20.12 -47.59
CA ASP A 182 3.54 -19.19 -46.46
C ASP A 182 4.99 -19.00 -45.98
N GLY A 183 5.62 -17.90 -46.41
CA GLY A 183 7.01 -17.55 -46.07
C GLY A 183 7.94 -17.48 -47.28
N PHE A 184 9.24 -17.40 -47.01
CA PHE A 184 10.27 -17.35 -48.05
C PHE A 184 10.45 -18.71 -48.72
N ASP A 185 10.26 -18.76 -50.04
CA ASP A 185 10.39 -20.01 -50.81
C ASP A 185 11.84 -20.28 -51.20
N TYR A 186 12.58 -20.90 -50.28
CA TYR A 186 13.95 -21.34 -50.55
C TYR A 186 14.05 -22.57 -51.46
N ASN A 187 12.92 -23.20 -51.85
CA ASN A 187 12.90 -24.24 -52.88
C ASN A 187 12.83 -23.63 -54.28
N HIS A 188 12.15 -22.48 -54.42
CA HIS A 188 11.95 -21.75 -55.67
C HIS A 188 12.18 -20.25 -55.47
N ILE A 189 13.45 -19.82 -55.52
CA ILE A 189 13.85 -18.42 -55.31
C ILE A 189 13.75 -17.68 -56.64
N VAL A 190 13.02 -16.57 -56.68
CA VAL A 190 12.94 -15.72 -57.86
C VAL A 190 13.20 -14.27 -57.48
N ILE A 191 14.38 -13.75 -57.86
CA ILE A 191 14.77 -12.37 -57.62
C ILE A 191 14.62 -11.56 -58.90
N ASN A 192 13.65 -10.66 -58.89
CA ASN A 192 13.39 -9.70 -59.94
C ASN A 192 14.28 -8.45 -59.80
N HIS A 193 14.57 -7.81 -60.93
CA HIS A 193 15.31 -6.55 -61.00
C HIS A 193 16.69 -6.57 -60.30
N LEU A 194 17.37 -7.72 -60.31
CA LEU A 194 18.70 -7.86 -59.72
C LEU A 194 19.71 -6.96 -60.44
N GLN A 195 20.34 -6.08 -59.68
CA GLN A 195 21.37 -5.16 -60.17
C GLN A 195 22.49 -5.04 -59.15
N GLY A 196 23.71 -4.77 -59.62
CA GLY A 196 24.89 -4.62 -58.77
C GLY A 196 26.17 -5.10 -59.47
N GLU A 197 27.23 -5.31 -58.68
CA GLU A 197 28.52 -5.76 -59.21
C GLU A 197 28.94 -7.11 -58.63
N VAL A 198 29.68 -7.86 -59.44
CA VAL A 198 30.37 -9.09 -59.05
C VAL A 198 31.85 -8.90 -59.37
N LYS A 199 32.72 -9.10 -58.39
CA LYS A 199 34.18 -9.01 -58.58
C LYS A 199 34.82 -10.35 -58.31
N HIS A 200 35.88 -10.64 -59.06
CA HIS A 200 36.69 -11.83 -58.93
C HIS A 200 35.84 -13.11 -58.86
N PHE A 201 35.01 -13.36 -59.88
CA PHE A 201 34.34 -14.65 -60.04
C PHE A 201 35.33 -15.65 -60.61
N PHE A 202 35.70 -16.65 -59.83
CA PHE A 202 36.57 -17.72 -60.30
C PHE A 202 36.13 -19.07 -59.73
N VAL A 203 36.28 -20.09 -60.57
CA VAL A 203 36.01 -21.49 -60.22
C VAL A 203 37.34 -22.25 -60.26
N ILE A 204 37.72 -22.83 -59.13
CA ILE A 204 38.94 -23.64 -58.98
C ILE A 204 38.52 -25.00 -58.43
N ASP A 205 38.62 -26.05 -59.25
CA ASP A 205 38.13 -27.40 -58.95
C ASP A 205 36.65 -27.38 -58.48
N ASP A 206 36.38 -27.65 -57.21
CA ASP A 206 35.05 -27.64 -56.59
C ASP A 206 34.69 -26.32 -55.89
N THR A 207 35.62 -25.35 -55.92
CA THR A 207 35.54 -24.13 -55.12
C THR A 207 35.14 -22.94 -55.97
N VAL A 208 33.99 -22.34 -55.65
CA VAL A 208 33.48 -21.09 -56.25
C VAL A 208 33.80 -19.94 -55.30
N ASN A 209 34.40 -18.87 -55.81
CA ASN A 209 34.57 -17.63 -55.05
C ASN A 209 33.95 -16.47 -55.81
N VAL A 210 33.29 -15.58 -55.06
CA VAL A 210 32.75 -14.35 -55.61
C VAL A 210 32.74 -13.22 -54.59
N GLN A 211 33.03 -12.01 -55.05
CA GLN A 211 32.79 -10.80 -54.27
C GLN A 211 31.56 -10.10 -54.81
N VAL A 212 30.50 -10.08 -54.00
CA VAL A 212 29.25 -9.38 -54.29
C VAL A 212 29.35 -7.95 -53.78
N ARG A 213 28.97 -6.97 -54.59
CA ARG A 213 28.94 -5.55 -54.21
C ARG A 213 27.62 -4.92 -54.63
N ASP A 214 26.93 -4.35 -53.64
CA ASP A 214 25.73 -3.54 -53.77
C ASP A 214 24.62 -4.18 -54.61
N TRP A 215 24.37 -5.47 -54.39
CA TRP A 215 23.23 -6.15 -55.01
C TRP A 215 21.90 -5.64 -54.45
N SER A 216 20.97 -5.28 -55.33
CA SER A 216 19.59 -4.93 -54.97
C SER A 216 18.60 -5.63 -55.90
N GLY A 217 17.39 -5.90 -55.41
CA GLY A 217 16.33 -6.59 -56.16
C GLY A 217 15.11 -6.81 -55.28
N VAL A 218 14.17 -7.63 -55.74
CA VAL A 218 12.98 -8.00 -54.97
C VAL A 218 12.66 -9.48 -55.19
N ASP A 219 12.37 -10.20 -54.11
CA ASP A 219 11.85 -11.56 -54.21
C ASP A 219 10.41 -11.55 -54.73
N GLU A 220 10.09 -12.39 -55.71
CA GLU A 220 8.77 -12.41 -56.37
C GLU A 220 7.66 -12.95 -55.47
N ASN A 221 7.96 -13.94 -54.63
CA ASN A 221 6.93 -14.64 -53.86
C ASN A 221 6.53 -13.86 -52.60
N THR A 222 7.51 -13.24 -51.93
CA THR A 222 7.30 -12.54 -50.65
C THR A 222 7.28 -11.02 -50.77
N ASP A 223 7.52 -10.48 -51.96
CA ASP A 223 7.78 -9.04 -52.20
C ASP A 223 8.92 -8.47 -51.32
N LEU A 224 9.80 -9.33 -50.78
CA LEU A 224 10.86 -8.93 -49.87
C LEU A 224 11.93 -8.11 -50.62
N PRO A 225 12.12 -6.82 -50.30
CA PRO A 225 13.09 -6.00 -51.00
C PRO A 225 14.50 -6.29 -50.48
N ILE A 226 15.42 -6.57 -51.40
CA ILE A 226 16.87 -6.57 -51.19
C ILE A 226 17.35 -5.15 -51.46
N HIS A 227 17.61 -4.38 -50.40
CA HIS A 227 18.06 -2.99 -50.54
C HIS A 227 19.54 -2.90 -50.92
N SER A 228 20.37 -3.73 -50.30
CA SER A 228 21.80 -3.82 -50.59
C SER A 228 22.39 -5.10 -50.01
N LEU A 229 23.10 -5.88 -50.82
CA LEU A 229 23.89 -7.02 -50.39
C LEU A 229 25.34 -6.81 -50.85
N THR A 230 26.23 -6.78 -49.87
CA THR A 230 27.69 -6.78 -50.08
C THR A 230 28.30 -7.91 -49.25
N MET A 231 29.09 -8.77 -49.88
CA MET A 231 29.74 -9.90 -49.21
C MET A 231 30.91 -10.46 -50.03
N ASN A 232 31.77 -11.24 -49.38
CA ASN A 232 32.68 -12.19 -50.03
C ASN A 232 32.09 -13.58 -49.80
N PHE A 233 31.67 -14.23 -50.89
CA PHE A 233 31.06 -15.55 -50.87
C PHE A 233 32.06 -16.60 -51.38
N GLN A 234 32.15 -17.70 -50.64
CA GLN A 234 32.91 -18.88 -51.05
C GLN A 234 32.06 -20.13 -50.85
N MET A 235 32.01 -20.99 -51.86
CA MET A 235 31.33 -22.28 -51.80
C MET A 235 32.29 -23.41 -52.19
N THR A 236 32.19 -24.53 -51.50
CA THR A 236 32.92 -25.79 -51.72
C THR A 236 31.97 -26.97 -51.54
N ASP A 237 32.43 -28.20 -51.75
CA ASP A 237 31.65 -29.42 -51.49
C ASP A 237 31.14 -29.56 -50.04
N LYS A 238 31.76 -28.86 -49.07
CA LYS A 238 31.51 -29.00 -47.62
C LYS A 238 31.23 -27.70 -46.87
N LYS A 239 31.25 -26.55 -47.55
CA LYS A 239 31.16 -25.24 -46.89
C LYS A 239 30.61 -24.16 -47.81
N MET A 240 29.70 -23.33 -47.29
CA MET A 240 29.35 -22.00 -47.80
C MET A 240 29.74 -20.94 -46.78
N ALA A 241 30.58 -19.98 -47.17
CA ALA A 241 31.03 -18.89 -46.32
C ALA A 241 30.58 -17.55 -46.90
N PHE A 242 29.93 -16.75 -46.06
CA PHE A 242 29.47 -15.39 -46.32
C PHE A 242 30.25 -14.45 -45.40
N GLU A 243 31.38 -13.93 -45.87
CA GLU A 243 32.29 -13.06 -45.09
C GLU A 243 32.12 -11.59 -45.49
N GLN A 244 32.43 -10.65 -44.59
CA GLN A 244 32.20 -9.21 -44.81
C GLN A 244 30.76 -8.92 -45.25
N LEU A 245 29.82 -9.66 -44.66
CA LEU A 245 28.40 -9.63 -44.96
C LEU A 245 27.80 -8.32 -44.44
N ASN A 246 27.21 -7.56 -45.35
CA ASN A 246 26.36 -6.44 -45.04
C ASN A 246 25.12 -6.56 -45.93
N PHE A 247 24.08 -7.19 -45.38
CA PHE A 247 22.84 -7.46 -46.10
C PHE A 247 21.69 -6.67 -45.50
N ARG A 248 21.15 -5.71 -46.25
CA ARG A 248 19.95 -4.94 -45.89
C ARG A 248 18.78 -5.46 -46.71
N PHE A 249 17.77 -6.01 -46.05
CA PHE A 249 16.58 -6.58 -46.66
C PHE A 249 15.35 -6.27 -45.83
N GLY A 250 14.21 -5.98 -46.46
CA GLY A 250 13.02 -5.55 -45.74
C GLY A 250 13.32 -4.39 -44.79
N LYS A 251 13.06 -4.58 -43.49
CA LYS A 251 13.42 -3.64 -42.41
C LYS A 251 14.67 -4.07 -41.63
N SER A 252 15.34 -5.12 -42.07
CA SER A 252 16.43 -5.82 -41.38
C SER A 252 17.80 -5.57 -41.99
N ILE A 253 18.84 -5.80 -41.18
CA ILE A 253 20.25 -5.67 -41.50
C ILE A 253 21.04 -6.81 -40.86
N LEU A 254 21.65 -7.68 -41.66
CA LEU A 254 22.46 -8.81 -41.22
C LEU A 254 23.96 -8.56 -41.46
N ARG A 255 24.77 -8.76 -40.40
CA ARG A 255 26.24 -8.62 -40.35
C ARG A 255 26.83 -9.59 -39.34
N ASP A 256 28.12 -9.93 -39.32
CA ASP A 256 29.21 -9.61 -40.24
C ASP A 256 29.66 -10.86 -41.02
N SER A 257 29.52 -12.05 -40.44
CA SER A 257 29.85 -13.28 -41.16
C SER A 257 28.97 -14.45 -40.76
N VAL A 258 28.65 -15.28 -41.75
CA VAL A 258 27.89 -16.53 -41.58
C VAL A 258 28.60 -17.62 -42.38
N VAL A 259 28.84 -18.78 -41.77
CA VAL A 259 29.47 -19.93 -42.43
C VAL A 259 28.63 -21.16 -42.17
N PHE A 260 28.16 -21.79 -43.23
CA PHE A 260 27.48 -23.08 -43.21
C PHE A 260 28.50 -24.18 -43.51
N ASN A 261 28.61 -25.16 -42.61
CA ASN A 261 29.42 -26.36 -42.81
C ASN A 261 28.49 -27.56 -42.89
N TYR A 262 28.71 -28.42 -43.87
CA TYR A 262 27.88 -29.57 -44.21
C TYR A 262 28.74 -30.71 -44.79
N ALA A 263 28.21 -31.93 -44.88
CA ALA A 263 28.94 -33.06 -45.45
C ALA A 263 28.86 -33.07 -46.98
N SER A 264 27.69 -32.72 -47.52
CA SER A 264 27.45 -32.42 -48.93
C SER A 264 26.34 -31.37 -49.05
N VAL A 265 26.17 -30.75 -50.23
CA VAL A 265 25.13 -29.75 -50.48
C VAL A 265 23.71 -30.31 -50.26
N ASP A 266 23.53 -31.64 -50.37
CA ASP A 266 22.24 -32.29 -50.10
C ASP A 266 21.74 -32.10 -48.66
N ASP A 267 22.66 -31.85 -47.71
CA ASP A 267 22.30 -31.57 -46.30
C ASP A 267 21.48 -30.28 -46.16
N MET A 268 21.46 -29.39 -47.17
CA MET A 268 20.57 -28.22 -47.20
C MET A 268 19.08 -28.63 -47.21
N GLY A 269 18.74 -29.85 -47.64
CA GLY A 269 17.39 -30.41 -47.51
C GLY A 269 16.95 -30.65 -46.06
N ASP A 270 17.90 -30.73 -45.13
CA ASP A 270 17.71 -30.89 -43.69
C ASP A 270 18.53 -29.83 -42.93
N PHE A 271 18.24 -28.56 -43.24
CA PHE A 271 19.03 -27.42 -42.78
C PHE A 271 19.09 -27.31 -41.26
N ASN A 272 17.98 -27.59 -40.56
CA ASN A 272 17.89 -27.36 -39.13
C ASN A 272 18.78 -28.29 -38.31
N ASP A 273 19.01 -29.52 -38.79
CA ASP A 273 19.77 -30.54 -38.06
C ASP A 273 21.18 -30.77 -38.62
N LYS A 274 21.34 -30.82 -39.95
CA LYS A 274 22.61 -31.22 -40.57
C LYS A 274 23.57 -30.07 -40.86
N VAL A 275 23.06 -28.86 -41.04
CA VAL A 275 23.90 -27.70 -41.35
C VAL A 275 24.43 -27.07 -40.07
N ARG A 276 25.77 -27.07 -39.92
CA ARG A 276 26.45 -26.41 -38.80
C ARG A 276 26.81 -24.98 -39.15
N ILE A 277 26.10 -24.05 -38.53
CA ILE A 277 26.29 -22.62 -38.68
C ILE A 277 27.35 -22.13 -37.69
N LYS A 278 28.31 -21.37 -38.19
CA LYS A 278 29.23 -20.54 -37.41
C LYS A 278 29.05 -19.11 -37.88
N ALA A 279 28.50 -18.26 -37.03
CA ALA A 279 28.26 -16.87 -37.37
C ALA A 279 28.81 -15.92 -36.30
N ARG A 280 29.30 -14.77 -36.74
CA ARG A 280 29.62 -13.64 -35.86
C ARG A 280 28.69 -12.50 -36.22
N PHE A 281 27.81 -12.17 -35.28
CA PHE A 281 26.89 -11.06 -35.42
C PHE A 281 27.46 -9.82 -34.75
N ASP A 282 27.54 -8.74 -35.51
CA ASP A 282 27.98 -7.43 -35.02
C ASP A 282 27.00 -6.35 -35.51
N ASN A 283 26.34 -5.68 -34.57
CA ASN A 283 25.34 -4.66 -34.85
C ASN A 283 24.31 -5.11 -35.92
N THR A 284 23.82 -6.35 -35.78
CA THR A 284 22.75 -6.92 -36.59
C THR A 284 21.41 -6.39 -36.07
N GLU A 285 20.49 -6.10 -36.98
CA GLU A 285 19.16 -5.58 -36.69
C GLU A 285 18.14 -6.42 -37.43
N ILE A 286 17.27 -7.13 -36.72
CA ILE A 286 16.28 -8.02 -37.33
C ILE A 286 14.89 -7.58 -36.89
N HIS A 287 14.01 -7.34 -37.85
CA HIS A 287 12.61 -7.10 -37.58
C HIS A 287 11.85 -8.42 -37.54
N SER A 288 10.93 -8.59 -36.59
CA SER A 288 10.13 -9.81 -36.43
C SER A 288 9.41 -10.22 -37.72
N ALA A 289 8.83 -9.26 -38.45
CA ALA A 289 8.15 -9.49 -39.72
C ALA A 289 9.05 -10.09 -40.82
N ASP A 290 10.30 -9.63 -40.92
CA ASP A 290 11.23 -10.17 -41.93
C ASP A 290 11.72 -11.57 -41.51
N LEU A 291 11.95 -11.79 -40.22
CA LEU A 291 12.36 -13.09 -39.69
C LEU A 291 11.21 -14.11 -39.75
N ALA A 292 9.96 -13.67 -39.65
CA ALA A 292 8.77 -14.50 -39.73
C ALA A 292 8.61 -15.20 -41.09
N LEU A 293 9.22 -14.66 -42.15
CA LEU A 293 9.31 -15.33 -43.46
C LEU A 293 10.09 -16.66 -43.39
N PHE A 294 10.99 -16.81 -42.41
CA PHE A 294 11.79 -18.02 -42.19
C PHE A 294 11.35 -18.79 -40.93
N ALA A 295 10.73 -18.10 -39.97
CA ALA A 295 10.25 -18.65 -38.70
C ALA A 295 8.82 -18.15 -38.38
N PRO A 296 7.77 -18.78 -38.94
CA PRO A 296 6.39 -18.27 -38.88
C PRO A 296 5.84 -18.01 -37.47
N LEU A 297 6.35 -18.69 -36.44
CA LEU A 297 5.98 -18.48 -35.03
C LEU A 297 6.24 -17.04 -34.52
N LEU A 298 7.08 -16.27 -35.21
CA LEU A 298 7.40 -14.90 -34.85
C LEU A 298 6.44 -13.86 -35.44
N ASN A 299 5.51 -14.27 -36.31
CA ASN A 299 4.57 -13.36 -36.98
C ASN A 299 3.59 -12.66 -36.00
N GLN A 300 3.42 -13.21 -34.80
CA GLN A 300 2.60 -12.63 -33.74
C GLN A 300 3.28 -11.46 -32.98
N PHE A 301 4.57 -11.24 -33.20
CA PHE A 301 5.35 -10.20 -32.53
C PHE A 301 5.61 -9.03 -33.47
N GLU A 302 5.53 -7.82 -32.95
CA GLU A 302 5.88 -6.58 -33.65
C GLU A 302 7.09 -5.96 -32.95
N ASP A 303 8.27 -6.54 -33.14
CA ASP A 303 9.50 -6.12 -32.46
C ASP A 303 10.69 -5.97 -33.42
N HIS A 304 11.69 -5.24 -32.94
CA HIS A 304 12.97 -4.99 -33.58
C HIS A 304 14.08 -5.46 -32.64
N TYR A 305 14.85 -6.44 -33.11
CA TYR A 305 15.94 -7.04 -32.36
C TYR A 305 17.27 -6.51 -32.87
N LYS A 306 17.95 -5.72 -32.07
CA LYS A 306 19.33 -5.35 -32.34
C LYS A 306 20.26 -6.23 -31.53
N PHE A 307 21.08 -7.05 -32.18
CA PHE A 307 21.91 -8.01 -31.45
C PHE A 307 23.32 -8.19 -32.00
N SER A 308 24.18 -8.67 -31.11
CA SER A 308 25.56 -9.09 -31.39
C SER A 308 25.90 -10.34 -30.60
N GLY A 309 26.83 -11.16 -31.11
CA GLY A 309 27.26 -12.40 -30.47
C GLY A 309 27.81 -13.43 -31.44
N ASP A 310 28.44 -14.48 -30.88
CA ASP A 310 29.03 -15.57 -31.64
C ASP A 310 28.11 -16.81 -31.62
N PHE A 311 27.50 -17.15 -32.76
CA PHE A 311 26.66 -18.33 -32.93
C PHE A 311 27.50 -19.53 -33.40
N ASN A 312 27.27 -20.69 -32.79
CA ASN A 312 27.90 -21.95 -33.21
C ASN A 312 26.97 -23.15 -32.94
N GLY A 313 26.62 -23.89 -33.99
CA GLY A 313 25.80 -25.11 -33.91
C GLY A 313 24.85 -25.26 -35.09
N SER A 314 23.88 -26.17 -34.98
CA SER A 314 22.73 -26.26 -35.89
C SER A 314 21.55 -25.48 -35.32
N ILE A 315 20.49 -25.23 -36.09
CA ILE A 315 19.29 -24.57 -35.55
C ILE A 315 18.69 -25.40 -34.41
N SER A 316 18.66 -26.74 -34.56
CA SER A 316 18.17 -27.65 -33.53
C SER A 316 19.05 -27.73 -32.29
N LYS A 317 20.34 -27.35 -32.39
CA LYS A 317 21.28 -27.38 -31.26
C LYS A 317 22.43 -26.38 -31.43
N PHE A 318 22.36 -25.26 -30.74
CA PHE A 318 23.39 -24.21 -30.81
C PHE A 318 23.80 -23.63 -29.47
N ARG A 319 24.91 -22.89 -29.52
CA ARG A 319 25.38 -21.98 -28.48
C ARG A 319 25.60 -20.61 -29.08
N LEU A 320 25.12 -19.59 -28.38
CA LEU A 320 25.34 -18.18 -28.68
C LEU A 320 26.08 -17.57 -27.48
N ARG A 321 27.31 -17.11 -27.74
CA ARG A 321 28.19 -16.52 -26.73
C ARG A 321 28.28 -15.01 -26.90
N ASN A 322 28.56 -14.31 -25.80
CA ASN A 322 28.69 -12.85 -25.79
C ASN A 322 27.44 -12.16 -26.38
N LEU A 323 26.24 -12.70 -26.08
CA LEU A 323 24.99 -12.11 -26.53
C LEU A 323 24.85 -10.72 -25.92
N ALA A 324 24.63 -9.73 -26.78
CA ALA A 324 24.04 -8.45 -26.41
C ALA A 324 22.81 -8.25 -27.29
N LEU A 325 21.62 -8.32 -26.70
CA LEU A 325 20.34 -8.20 -27.37
C LEU A 325 19.60 -6.96 -26.83
N VAL A 326 19.26 -6.04 -27.71
CA VAL A 326 18.34 -4.94 -27.47
C VAL A 326 17.01 -5.27 -28.16
N PHE A 327 15.91 -5.12 -27.45
CA PHE A 327 14.55 -5.34 -27.97
C PHE A 327 13.55 -4.39 -27.31
N GLY A 328 12.36 -4.28 -27.89
CA GLY A 328 11.37 -3.30 -27.47
C GLY A 328 11.90 -1.87 -27.59
N LYS A 329 11.56 -1.00 -26.64
CA LYS A 329 12.00 0.40 -26.66
C LYS A 329 13.36 0.59 -26.00
N GLN A 330 13.68 -0.18 -24.97
CA GLN A 330 14.86 0.09 -24.13
C GLN A 330 15.43 -1.12 -23.38
N SER A 331 14.92 -2.34 -23.61
CA SER A 331 15.38 -3.53 -22.90
C SER A 331 16.69 -4.06 -23.48
N LEU A 332 17.60 -4.49 -22.62
CA LEU A 332 18.94 -4.97 -22.94
C LEU A 332 19.26 -6.25 -22.16
N ILE A 333 19.54 -7.33 -22.89
CA ILE A 333 19.90 -8.62 -22.35
C ILE A 333 21.34 -8.96 -22.73
N HIS A 334 22.16 -9.27 -21.73
CA HIS A 334 23.51 -9.78 -21.89
C HIS A 334 23.62 -11.22 -21.40
N GLY A 335 24.34 -12.08 -22.13
CA GLY A 335 24.60 -13.42 -21.60
C GLY A 335 25.17 -14.44 -22.57
N ASN A 336 25.11 -15.70 -22.15
CA ASN A 336 25.42 -16.86 -22.99
C ASN A 336 24.24 -17.80 -22.97
N ILE A 337 23.75 -18.18 -24.16
CA ILE A 337 22.60 -19.05 -24.30
C ILE A 337 22.95 -20.29 -25.10
N ALA A 338 22.44 -21.44 -24.66
CA ALA A 338 22.47 -22.68 -25.40
C ALA A 338 21.04 -23.21 -25.50
N MET A 339 20.64 -23.61 -26.71
CA MET A 339 19.31 -24.15 -26.97
C MET A 339 19.42 -25.50 -27.68
N GLU A 340 18.52 -26.40 -27.35
CA GLU A 340 18.37 -27.72 -27.98
C GLU A 340 16.89 -28.05 -28.15
N GLY A 341 16.42 -28.24 -29.39
CA GLY A 341 15.04 -28.60 -29.72
C GLY A 341 14.29 -27.65 -30.67
N LEU A 342 14.90 -26.54 -31.12
CA LEU A 342 14.27 -25.69 -32.15
C LEU A 342 14.10 -26.45 -33.48
N PRO A 343 13.09 -26.11 -34.30
CA PRO A 343 12.13 -25.01 -34.14
C PRO A 343 10.95 -25.29 -33.20
N ALA A 344 10.89 -26.46 -32.55
CA ALA A 344 9.84 -26.80 -31.58
C ALA A 344 10.05 -26.07 -30.24
N PHE A 345 9.72 -24.78 -30.21
CA PHE A 345 9.99 -23.86 -29.10
C PHE A 345 9.45 -24.35 -27.75
N ASP A 346 8.22 -24.86 -27.70
CA ASP A 346 7.57 -25.33 -26.47
C ASP A 346 8.26 -26.53 -25.82
N SER A 347 9.05 -27.28 -26.60
CA SER A 347 9.85 -28.42 -26.13
C SER A 347 11.35 -28.15 -26.15
N THR A 348 11.76 -26.88 -26.34
CA THR A 348 13.18 -26.52 -26.42
C THR A 348 13.80 -26.44 -25.03
N PHE A 349 14.90 -27.16 -24.83
CA PHE A 349 15.72 -27.05 -23.63
C PHE A 349 16.64 -25.82 -23.76
N ILE A 350 16.58 -24.93 -22.77
CA ILE A 350 17.30 -23.66 -22.73
C ILE A 350 18.23 -23.66 -21.52
N ASN A 351 19.50 -23.34 -21.76
CA ASN A 351 20.47 -22.99 -20.72
C ASN A 351 20.95 -21.57 -20.97
N PHE A 352 20.50 -20.62 -20.16
CA PHE A 352 20.80 -19.21 -20.29
C PHE A 352 21.52 -18.69 -19.05
N ASP A 353 22.79 -18.32 -19.19
CA ASP A 353 23.57 -17.58 -18.19
C ASP A 353 23.46 -16.08 -18.48
N ILE A 354 22.58 -15.42 -17.73
CA ILE A 354 22.22 -14.00 -17.89
C ILE A 354 23.18 -13.16 -17.06
N LYS A 355 23.95 -12.31 -17.73
CA LYS A 355 24.80 -11.27 -17.14
C LYS A 355 23.95 -10.04 -16.80
N PRO A 356 24.47 -9.07 -16.02
CA PRO A 356 23.72 -7.85 -15.70
C PRO A 356 23.03 -7.25 -16.92
N SER A 357 21.70 -7.24 -16.85
CA SER A 357 20.76 -6.92 -17.93
C SER A 357 19.68 -5.99 -17.39
N VAL A 358 19.01 -5.27 -18.28
CA VAL A 358 17.93 -4.34 -17.94
C VAL A 358 16.70 -4.71 -18.76
N LEU A 359 15.57 -4.87 -18.09
CA LEU A 359 14.29 -5.18 -18.71
C LEU A 359 13.28 -4.09 -18.33
N ALA A 360 12.75 -3.39 -19.32
CA ALA A 360 11.56 -2.59 -19.11
C ALA A 360 10.35 -3.51 -19.27
N THR A 361 9.54 -3.66 -18.21
CA THR A 361 8.39 -4.58 -18.26
C THR A 361 7.40 -4.23 -19.36
N ALA A 362 7.27 -2.97 -19.76
CA ALA A 362 6.48 -2.57 -20.92
C ALA A 362 6.91 -3.25 -22.23
N ASP A 363 8.19 -3.56 -22.41
CA ASP A 363 8.72 -4.22 -23.61
C ASP A 363 8.35 -5.70 -23.68
N VAL A 364 7.91 -6.31 -22.56
CA VAL A 364 7.49 -7.73 -22.54
C VAL A 364 6.01 -7.96 -22.76
N GLN A 365 5.22 -6.91 -22.96
CA GLN A 365 3.77 -7.01 -23.09
C GLN A 365 3.33 -8.00 -24.19
N GLN A 366 4.07 -8.06 -25.30
CA GLN A 366 3.75 -8.95 -26.41
C GLN A 366 4.19 -10.41 -26.19
N TYR A 367 5.04 -10.67 -25.19
CA TYR A 367 5.56 -12.02 -24.89
C TYR A 367 4.86 -12.69 -23.70
N VAL A 368 3.88 -12.02 -23.09
CA VAL A 368 3.19 -12.45 -21.86
C VAL A 368 1.69 -12.27 -22.03
N ASP A 369 0.89 -13.21 -21.51
CA ASP A 369 -0.57 -13.10 -21.53
C ASP A 369 -1.06 -11.80 -20.86
N ALA A 370 -2.13 -11.20 -21.40
CA ALA A 370 -2.65 -9.92 -20.93
C ALA A 370 -3.00 -9.91 -19.43
N GLU A 371 -3.55 -11.00 -18.90
CA GLU A 371 -3.88 -11.13 -17.47
C GLU A 371 -2.61 -11.17 -16.60
N ALA A 372 -1.56 -11.88 -17.05
CA ALA A 372 -0.29 -11.93 -16.34
C ALA A 372 0.46 -10.58 -16.43
N PHE A 373 0.34 -9.89 -17.56
CA PHE A 373 0.97 -8.59 -17.80
C PHE A 373 0.54 -7.51 -16.79
N GLU A 374 -0.70 -7.54 -16.33
CA GLU A 374 -1.20 -6.61 -15.30
C GLU A 374 -0.39 -6.67 -13.99
N ASN A 375 0.17 -7.84 -13.67
CA ASN A 375 1.06 -8.02 -12.52
C ASN A 375 2.53 -7.76 -12.89
N VAL A 376 2.96 -8.16 -14.09
CA VAL A 376 4.35 -7.96 -14.56
C VAL A 376 4.68 -6.49 -14.70
N LYS A 377 3.77 -5.65 -15.20
CA LYS A 377 4.01 -4.20 -15.38
C LYS A 377 4.31 -3.46 -14.09
N LYS A 378 3.84 -3.98 -12.93
CA LYS A 378 4.07 -3.36 -11.62
C LYS A 378 5.54 -3.36 -11.22
N PHE A 379 6.35 -4.28 -11.76
CA PHE A 379 7.79 -4.35 -11.50
C PHE A 379 8.59 -3.24 -12.21
N GLY A 380 7.99 -2.52 -13.17
CA GLY A 380 8.58 -1.36 -13.81
C GLY A 380 9.88 -1.67 -14.55
N THR A 381 10.97 -1.01 -14.20
CA THR A 381 12.31 -1.32 -14.74
C THR A 381 13.03 -2.34 -13.86
N VAL A 382 13.45 -3.46 -14.45
CA VAL A 382 14.07 -4.58 -13.76
C VAL A 382 15.54 -4.70 -14.16
N ASN A 383 16.44 -4.43 -13.23
CA ASN A 383 17.85 -4.79 -13.39
C ASN A 383 18.04 -6.21 -12.86
N PHE A 384 18.56 -7.12 -13.69
CA PHE A 384 18.62 -8.52 -13.30
C PHE A 384 19.85 -9.26 -13.83
N SER A 385 20.18 -10.34 -13.13
CA SER A 385 21.17 -11.33 -13.52
C SER A 385 20.79 -12.68 -12.93
N GLY A 386 21.19 -13.77 -13.56
CA GLY A 386 20.76 -15.09 -13.10
C GLY A 386 21.05 -16.20 -14.10
N LYS A 387 20.48 -17.38 -13.83
CA LYS A 387 20.49 -18.50 -14.77
C LYS A 387 19.10 -19.05 -14.96
N PHE A 388 18.82 -19.45 -16.19
CA PHE A 388 17.65 -20.26 -16.56
C PHE A 388 18.14 -21.60 -17.09
N LEU A 389 17.60 -22.70 -16.58
CA LEU A 389 17.95 -24.05 -17.01
C LEU A 389 16.71 -24.94 -17.06
N GLY A 390 16.29 -25.35 -18.25
CA GLY A 390 15.15 -26.25 -18.44
C GLY A 390 14.35 -25.98 -19.71
N PHE A 391 13.12 -26.46 -19.75
CA PHE A 391 12.14 -26.19 -20.81
C PHE A 391 11.34 -24.93 -20.49
N THR A 392 10.63 -24.36 -21.47
CA THR A 392 9.80 -23.14 -21.30
C THR A 392 8.75 -23.29 -20.18
N ASN A 393 8.31 -24.53 -19.90
CA ASN A 393 7.32 -24.86 -18.88
C ASN A 393 7.87 -25.68 -17.69
N ASP A 394 9.13 -26.11 -17.67
CA ASP A 394 9.74 -26.89 -16.58
C ASP A 394 11.21 -26.49 -16.44
N PHE A 395 11.48 -25.56 -15.53
CA PHE A 395 12.80 -24.95 -15.41
C PHE A 395 13.20 -24.62 -13.98
N ILE A 396 14.52 -24.56 -13.80
CA ILE A 396 15.18 -24.04 -12.62
C ILE A 396 15.68 -22.64 -12.96
N THR A 397 15.39 -21.67 -12.10
CA THR A 397 15.86 -20.31 -12.24
C THR A 397 16.42 -19.80 -10.92
N ASN A 398 17.61 -19.20 -10.97
CA ASN A 398 18.14 -18.43 -9.87
C ASN A 398 18.46 -17.03 -10.37
N GLY A 399 17.98 -16.00 -9.66
CA GLY A 399 18.10 -14.64 -10.14
C GLY A 399 18.16 -13.63 -9.01
N ASN A 400 18.86 -12.53 -9.28
CA ASN A 400 18.80 -11.31 -8.49
C ASN A 400 18.14 -10.23 -9.34
N PHE A 401 17.10 -9.60 -8.79
CA PHE A 401 16.26 -8.62 -9.47
C PHE A 401 16.17 -7.37 -8.60
N GLU A 402 16.51 -6.22 -9.17
CA GLU A 402 16.26 -4.90 -8.60
C GLU A 402 15.18 -4.23 -9.44
N THR A 403 14.03 -3.96 -8.81
CA THR A 403 12.78 -3.56 -9.49
C THR A 403 12.24 -2.28 -8.84
N ASP A 404 11.24 -1.64 -9.47
CA ASP A 404 10.56 -0.48 -8.87
C ASP A 404 9.75 -0.85 -7.60
N LEU A 405 9.43 -2.13 -7.45
CA LEU A 405 8.86 -2.72 -6.23
C LEU A 405 9.91 -3.07 -5.18
N GLY A 406 11.22 -3.01 -5.48
CA GLY A 406 12.29 -3.37 -4.55
C GLY A 406 13.13 -4.58 -5.01
N GLY A 407 14.03 -5.03 -4.14
CA GLY A 407 14.97 -6.12 -4.40
C GLY A 407 14.37 -7.50 -4.15
N LEU A 408 14.65 -8.44 -5.05
CA LEU A 408 14.19 -9.82 -5.01
C LEU A 408 15.34 -10.75 -5.41
N THR A 409 15.64 -11.73 -4.57
CA THR A 409 16.54 -12.83 -4.92
C THR A 409 15.76 -14.14 -4.86
N SER A 410 15.84 -14.95 -5.91
CA SER A 410 15.11 -16.20 -6.02
C SER A 410 16.02 -17.35 -6.44
N ASP A 411 15.70 -18.55 -5.94
CA ASP A 411 16.24 -19.83 -6.38
C ASP A 411 15.07 -20.81 -6.43
N MET A 412 14.49 -20.99 -7.62
CA MET A 412 13.16 -21.54 -7.84
C MET A 412 13.17 -22.65 -8.90
N VAL A 413 12.41 -23.69 -8.63
CA VAL A 413 11.95 -24.68 -9.60
C VAL A 413 10.51 -24.36 -9.96
N LEU A 414 10.21 -24.22 -11.25
CA LEU A 414 8.89 -23.87 -11.77
C LEU A 414 8.46 -24.90 -12.81
N LYS A 415 7.22 -25.39 -12.66
CA LYS A 415 6.54 -26.22 -13.66
C LYS A 415 5.20 -25.58 -14.03
N LEU A 416 5.19 -24.85 -15.13
CA LEU A 416 4.03 -24.14 -15.64
C LEU A 416 3.09 -25.11 -16.35
N HIS A 417 1.78 -24.91 -16.18
CA HIS A 417 0.75 -25.71 -16.83
C HIS A 417 -0.37 -24.79 -17.30
N GLU A 418 -0.99 -25.06 -18.46
CA GLU A 418 -2.13 -24.28 -18.98
C GLU A 418 -3.21 -24.02 -17.93
N LYS A 419 -3.54 -25.04 -17.13
CA LYS A 419 -4.44 -24.88 -16.00
C LYS A 419 -3.63 -24.41 -14.79
N SER A 420 -3.75 -23.13 -14.44
CA SER A 420 -3.01 -22.50 -13.32
C SER A 420 -3.02 -23.29 -12.01
N SER A 421 -4.11 -24.01 -11.68
CA SER A 421 -4.22 -24.92 -10.52
C SER A 421 -3.19 -26.07 -10.48
N LYS A 422 -2.59 -26.41 -11.62
CA LYS A 422 -1.57 -27.47 -11.77
C LYS A 422 -0.15 -26.92 -11.82
N THR A 423 0.02 -25.60 -11.95
CA THR A 423 1.34 -24.96 -11.94
C THR A 423 2.01 -25.22 -10.59
N TYR A 424 3.21 -25.80 -10.61
CA TYR A 424 3.99 -26.13 -9.42
C TYR A 424 5.19 -25.19 -9.28
N TYR A 425 5.50 -24.81 -8.04
CA TYR A 425 6.65 -23.97 -7.70
C TYR A 425 7.27 -24.45 -6.39
N ARG A 426 8.60 -24.44 -6.31
CA ARG A 426 9.35 -24.70 -5.08
C ARG A 426 10.67 -23.94 -5.10
N GLY A 427 11.02 -23.27 -4.00
CA GLY A 427 12.32 -22.61 -3.91
C GLY A 427 12.50 -21.72 -2.70
N ASN A 428 13.60 -20.99 -2.70
CA ASN A 428 13.91 -19.97 -1.72
C ASN A 428 13.68 -18.58 -2.30
N LEU A 429 13.11 -17.69 -1.50
CA LEU A 429 12.83 -16.30 -1.84
C LEU A 429 13.41 -15.39 -0.77
N THR A 430 14.09 -14.33 -1.20
CA THR A 430 14.54 -13.25 -0.31
C THR A 430 14.09 -11.92 -0.90
N THR A 431 13.52 -11.05 -0.06
CA THR A 431 13.08 -9.71 -0.45
C THR A 431 13.83 -8.64 0.31
N ARG A 432 14.04 -7.47 -0.31
CA ARG A 432 14.68 -6.29 0.29
C ARG A 432 13.97 -5.02 -0.14
N ASN A 433 13.46 -4.26 0.82
CA ASN A 433 12.60 -3.09 0.63
C ASN A 433 11.47 -3.38 -0.37
N PHE A 434 10.87 -4.57 -0.30
CA PHE A 434 9.91 -4.98 -1.32
C PHE A 434 8.50 -4.45 -1.02
N LYS A 435 7.91 -3.69 -1.92
CA LYS A 435 6.62 -3.01 -1.78
C LYS A 435 5.45 -3.98 -2.01
N LEU A 436 5.26 -4.91 -1.09
CA LEU A 436 4.20 -5.93 -1.18
C LEU A 436 2.82 -5.30 -1.33
N GLY A 437 2.55 -4.19 -0.64
CA GLY A 437 1.28 -3.45 -0.76
C GLY A 437 0.96 -2.97 -2.18
N GLU A 438 1.97 -2.52 -2.95
CA GLU A 438 1.77 -2.13 -4.36
C GLU A 438 1.50 -3.35 -5.26
N LEU A 439 2.13 -4.49 -4.98
CA LEU A 439 1.92 -5.73 -5.74
C LEU A 439 0.47 -6.24 -5.60
N ILE A 440 -0.08 -6.22 -4.38
CA ILE A 440 -1.42 -6.76 -4.06
C ILE A 440 -2.53 -5.70 -4.03
N ASP A 441 -2.24 -4.46 -4.41
CA ASP A 441 -3.17 -3.32 -4.42
C ASP A 441 -3.79 -3.02 -3.04
N ARG A 442 -2.97 -2.99 -1.98
CA ARG A 442 -3.34 -2.73 -0.57
C ARG A 442 -2.30 -1.89 0.18
N THR A 443 -1.90 -0.75 -0.38
CA THR A 443 -0.84 0.11 0.19
C THR A 443 -1.24 0.76 1.52
N GLU A 444 -2.54 0.89 1.80
CA GLU A 444 -3.10 1.38 3.05
C GLU A 444 -3.01 0.35 4.19
N LEU A 445 -2.93 -0.95 3.85
CA LEU A 445 -2.88 -2.04 4.83
C LEU A 445 -1.48 -2.60 4.99
N VAL A 446 -0.77 -2.81 3.88
CA VAL A 446 0.53 -3.52 3.83
C VAL A 446 1.57 -2.63 3.18
N GLY A 447 2.73 -2.50 3.83
CA GLY A 447 3.86 -1.71 3.38
C GLY A 447 4.98 -2.55 2.75
N LEU A 448 6.21 -2.21 3.13
CA LEU A 448 7.42 -2.91 2.71
C LEU A 448 7.56 -4.26 3.42
N VAL A 449 8.16 -5.25 2.75
CA VAL A 449 8.51 -6.55 3.33
C VAL A 449 9.99 -6.89 3.07
N ASP A 450 10.68 -7.23 4.16
CA ASP A 450 12.00 -7.85 4.15
C ASP A 450 11.87 -9.25 4.73
N MET A 451 11.94 -10.26 3.88
CA MET A 451 11.79 -11.65 4.30
C MET A 451 12.78 -12.56 3.63
N GLN A 452 13.07 -13.67 4.30
CA GLN A 452 13.72 -14.84 3.72
C GLN A 452 12.82 -16.04 4.02
N GLY A 453 12.46 -16.80 2.99
CA GLY A 453 11.60 -17.95 3.18
C GLY A 453 11.70 -18.99 2.09
N LYS A 454 11.23 -20.18 2.42
CA LYS A 454 11.02 -21.29 1.50
C LYS A 454 9.54 -21.35 1.15
N VAL A 455 9.28 -21.43 -0.16
CA VAL A 455 7.94 -21.57 -0.70
C VAL A 455 7.83 -22.87 -1.48
N GLU A 456 6.72 -23.58 -1.35
CA GLU A 456 6.40 -24.77 -2.14
C GLU A 456 4.90 -24.86 -2.34
N GLY A 457 4.43 -25.03 -3.58
CA GLY A 457 3.02 -25.21 -3.80
C GLY A 457 2.62 -25.55 -5.22
N THR A 458 1.32 -25.78 -5.39
CA THR A 458 0.63 -25.88 -6.67
C THR A 458 -0.51 -24.88 -6.71
N GLY A 459 -0.80 -24.29 -7.88
CA GLY A 459 -1.89 -23.33 -8.03
C GLY A 459 -1.46 -21.89 -7.73
N LEU A 460 -1.95 -20.96 -8.56
CA LEU A 460 -1.61 -19.53 -8.49
C LEU A 460 -2.73 -18.67 -7.88
N ARG A 461 -3.92 -19.23 -7.58
CA ARG A 461 -5.05 -18.49 -7.03
C ARG A 461 -5.46 -19.06 -5.67
N VAL A 462 -5.87 -18.22 -4.73
CA VAL A 462 -6.29 -18.64 -3.37
C VAL A 462 -7.35 -19.77 -3.41
N VAL A 463 -8.23 -19.75 -4.42
CA VAL A 463 -9.31 -20.74 -4.59
C VAL A 463 -8.82 -22.16 -4.91
N ASP A 464 -7.66 -22.29 -5.56
CA ASP A 464 -7.09 -23.56 -6.05
C ASP A 464 -5.66 -23.83 -5.57
N ALA A 465 -5.05 -22.91 -4.83
CA ALA A 465 -3.71 -23.02 -4.32
C ALA A 465 -3.60 -24.06 -3.20
N ASN A 466 -2.53 -24.84 -3.27
CA ASN A 466 -2.04 -25.70 -2.22
C ASN A 466 -0.57 -25.36 -1.99
N PHE A 467 -0.27 -24.48 -1.04
CA PHE A 467 1.08 -23.97 -0.83
C PHE A 467 1.49 -23.99 0.64
N ARG A 468 2.79 -24.13 0.87
CA ARG A 468 3.48 -24.04 2.15
C ARG A 468 4.47 -22.89 2.11
N LEU A 469 4.56 -22.16 3.23
CA LEU A 469 5.48 -21.06 3.44
C LEU A 469 6.15 -21.25 4.79
N ASP A 470 7.48 -21.34 4.77
CA ASP A 470 8.33 -21.27 5.96
C ASP A 470 9.19 -20.02 5.82
N ALA A 471 8.97 -19.00 6.64
CA ALA A 471 9.62 -17.70 6.46
C ALA A 471 10.02 -17.02 7.76
N ILE A 472 11.16 -16.33 7.69
CA ILE A 472 11.60 -15.33 8.66
C ILE A 472 11.36 -13.97 8.01
N ILE A 473 10.51 -13.16 8.63
CA ILE A 473 10.17 -11.81 8.19
C ILE A 473 10.88 -10.85 9.15
N ASN A 474 11.93 -10.20 8.65
CA ASN A 474 12.72 -9.24 9.42
C ASN A 474 11.97 -7.94 9.60
N ARG A 475 11.17 -7.56 8.59
CA ARG A 475 10.31 -6.37 8.62
C ARG A 475 9.09 -6.58 7.75
N ILE A 476 7.92 -6.17 8.25
CA ILE A 476 6.71 -5.98 7.44
C ILE A 476 5.92 -4.77 7.94
N GLY A 477 5.62 -3.83 7.05
CA GLY A 477 4.75 -2.71 7.36
C GLY A 477 3.29 -3.15 7.37
N ILE A 478 2.56 -2.97 8.47
CA ILE A 478 1.11 -3.21 8.57
C ILE A 478 0.47 -2.03 9.30
N TYR A 479 -0.60 -1.45 8.74
CA TYR A 479 -1.31 -0.28 9.30
C TYR A 479 -0.40 0.88 9.75
N GLY A 480 0.71 1.11 9.03
CA GLY A 480 1.66 2.18 9.32
C GLY A 480 2.69 1.88 10.41
N TYR A 481 2.74 0.65 10.94
CA TYR A 481 3.76 0.19 11.87
C TYR A 481 4.61 -0.92 11.22
N ASP A 482 5.94 -0.81 11.34
CA ASP A 482 6.89 -1.81 10.83
C ASP A 482 7.15 -2.88 11.90
N TYR A 483 6.51 -4.05 11.73
CA TYR A 483 6.67 -5.19 12.62
C TYR A 483 7.95 -5.96 12.31
N THR A 484 8.66 -6.38 13.36
CA THR A 484 9.95 -7.06 13.24
C THR A 484 9.99 -8.41 13.98
N GLY A 485 10.99 -9.24 13.66
CA GLY A 485 11.25 -10.48 14.39
C GLY A 485 10.13 -11.52 14.25
N ILE A 486 9.55 -11.65 13.06
CA ILE A 486 8.43 -12.56 12.79
C ILE A 486 8.95 -13.87 12.19
N THR A 487 8.47 -14.99 12.70
CA THR A 487 8.65 -16.32 12.10
C THR A 487 7.28 -16.92 11.82
N THR A 488 7.07 -17.44 10.61
CA THR A 488 5.79 -18.02 10.20
C THR A 488 5.97 -19.36 9.52
N HIS A 489 5.06 -20.29 9.84
CA HIS A 489 4.89 -21.57 9.16
C HIS A 489 3.43 -21.66 8.74
N GLY A 490 3.17 -21.51 7.45
CA GLY A 490 1.83 -21.45 6.89
C GLY A 490 1.60 -22.54 5.85
N LYS A 491 0.38 -23.08 5.83
CA LYS A 491 -0.11 -23.98 4.78
C LYS A 491 -1.49 -23.53 4.35
N LEU A 492 -1.65 -23.23 3.06
CA LEU A 492 -2.95 -23.06 2.43
C LEU A 492 -3.29 -24.31 1.61
N SER A 493 -4.47 -24.88 1.80
CA SER A 493 -4.97 -25.98 0.96
C SER A 493 -6.49 -26.01 0.98
N LEU A 494 -7.15 -26.19 -0.16
CA LEU A 494 -8.62 -26.25 -0.26
C LEU A 494 -9.33 -25.05 0.41
N GLN A 495 -8.79 -23.84 0.22
CA GLN A 495 -9.25 -22.58 0.83
C GLN A 495 -9.18 -22.57 2.37
N ARG A 496 -8.37 -23.45 2.96
CA ARG A 496 -8.09 -23.53 4.39
C ARG A 496 -6.63 -23.18 4.63
N TYR A 497 -6.39 -22.06 5.28
CA TYR A 497 -5.10 -21.65 5.80
C TYR A 497 -4.93 -22.23 7.21
N GLN A 498 -3.78 -22.82 7.49
CA GLN A 498 -3.37 -23.25 8.83
C GLN A 498 -1.93 -22.77 9.03
N GLY A 499 -1.63 -22.18 10.18
CA GLY A 499 -0.27 -21.78 10.43
C GLY A 499 0.02 -21.35 11.86
N SER A 500 1.31 -21.25 12.14
CA SER A 500 1.87 -20.70 13.37
C SER A 500 2.59 -19.39 13.08
N LEU A 501 2.47 -18.42 13.96
CA LEU A 501 3.07 -17.10 13.87
C LEU A 501 3.72 -16.75 15.20
N LEU A 502 5.04 -16.62 15.22
CA LEU A 502 5.80 -16.14 16.36
C LEU A 502 6.30 -14.74 16.06
N VAL A 503 5.97 -13.76 16.90
CA VAL A 503 6.37 -12.36 16.75
C VAL A 503 7.20 -11.94 17.94
N LYS A 504 8.40 -11.40 17.69
CA LYS A 504 9.33 -10.87 18.70
C LYS A 504 9.65 -9.40 18.40
N ASP A 505 8.61 -8.59 18.33
CA ASP A 505 8.73 -7.15 18.10
C ASP A 505 8.82 -6.40 19.46
N PRO A 506 9.56 -5.28 19.56
CA PRO A 506 9.67 -4.52 20.81
C PRO A 506 8.34 -4.06 21.40
N ASN A 507 7.30 -3.87 20.57
CA ASN A 507 5.98 -3.39 20.99
C ASN A 507 4.88 -4.45 20.83
N LEU A 508 5.19 -5.62 20.28
CA LEU A 508 4.27 -6.74 20.12
C LEU A 508 5.01 -8.08 20.19
N SER A 509 4.70 -8.87 21.22
CA SER A 509 5.24 -10.22 21.40
C SER A 509 4.10 -11.20 21.57
N PHE A 510 3.93 -12.11 20.61
CA PHE A 510 2.95 -13.19 20.71
C PHE A 510 3.34 -14.45 19.94
N ASP A 511 2.82 -15.58 20.40
CA ASP A 511 2.88 -16.88 19.73
C ASP A 511 1.45 -17.31 19.41
N ALA A 512 1.10 -17.38 18.12
CA ALA A 512 -0.23 -17.75 17.66
C ALA A 512 -0.19 -19.01 16.80
N ASN A 513 -1.19 -19.87 16.99
CA ASN A 513 -1.54 -20.94 16.08
C ASN A 513 -2.98 -20.74 15.63
N GLY A 514 -3.23 -20.80 14.33
CA GLY A 514 -4.54 -20.48 13.80
C GLY A 514 -4.88 -21.19 12.52
N GLU A 515 -6.18 -21.23 12.28
CA GLU A 515 -6.78 -21.71 11.05
C GLU A 515 -7.80 -20.69 10.55
N VAL A 516 -7.77 -20.47 9.24
CA VAL A 516 -8.77 -19.67 8.53
C VAL A 516 -9.35 -20.48 7.39
N ASN A 517 -10.67 -20.62 7.33
CA ASN A 517 -11.37 -21.33 6.28
C ASN A 517 -12.23 -20.35 5.45
N PHE A 518 -11.82 -20.12 4.22
CA PHE A 518 -12.45 -19.21 3.26
C PHE A 518 -13.55 -19.88 2.41
N ARG A 519 -13.81 -21.18 2.61
CA ARG A 519 -14.77 -21.94 1.80
C ARG A 519 -16.19 -21.38 1.94
N ASN A 520 -16.92 -21.38 0.82
CA ASN A 520 -18.32 -20.95 0.74
C ASN A 520 -18.58 -19.54 1.29
N ASN A 521 -17.56 -18.67 1.32
CA ASN A 521 -17.62 -17.32 1.91
C ASN A 521 -18.03 -17.30 3.40
N ILE A 522 -17.81 -18.42 4.13
CA ILE A 522 -18.08 -18.53 5.57
C ILE A 522 -17.09 -17.67 6.36
N ASN A 523 -15.83 -17.61 5.91
CA ASN A 523 -14.73 -16.90 6.56
C ASN A 523 -14.67 -17.25 8.05
N PHE A 524 -14.39 -18.52 8.34
CA PHE A 524 -14.27 -19.05 9.69
C PHE A 524 -12.83 -18.89 10.19
N PHE A 525 -12.68 -18.38 11.41
CA PHE A 525 -11.42 -18.12 12.08
C PHE A 525 -11.38 -18.91 13.38
N ASN A 526 -10.30 -19.65 13.60
CA ASN A 526 -10.02 -20.35 14.85
C ASN A 526 -8.57 -20.07 15.22
N ILE A 527 -8.33 -19.20 16.19
CA ILE A 527 -7.00 -18.68 16.53
C ILE A 527 -6.78 -18.83 18.03
N LYS A 528 -5.65 -19.41 18.39
CA LYS A 528 -5.14 -19.47 19.75
C LYS A 528 -3.83 -18.72 19.80
N ALA A 529 -3.70 -17.75 20.70
CA ALA A 529 -2.50 -16.95 20.83
C ALA A 529 -2.11 -16.71 22.29
N ASP A 530 -0.83 -16.77 22.60
CA ASP A 530 -0.26 -16.24 23.84
C ASP A 530 0.31 -14.85 23.54
N LEU A 531 -0.43 -13.81 23.91
CA LEU A 531 0.00 -12.42 23.82
C LEU A 531 0.78 -12.07 25.09
N SER A 532 2.11 -12.15 25.00
CA SER A 532 3.00 -11.81 26.10
C SER A 532 3.12 -10.31 26.34
N HIS A 533 3.03 -9.49 25.27
CA HIS A 533 3.09 -8.03 25.36
C HIS A 533 2.51 -7.36 24.11
N ALA A 534 1.67 -6.34 24.29
CA ALA A 534 1.33 -5.36 23.26
C ALA A 534 1.32 -3.95 23.86
N ASP A 535 2.01 -2.99 23.23
CA ASP A 535 1.94 -1.56 23.54
C ASP A 535 1.05 -0.86 22.51
N LEU A 536 -0.24 -0.72 22.83
CA LEU A 536 -1.25 -0.24 21.89
C LEU A 536 -1.04 1.22 21.49
N LYS A 537 -0.32 2.03 22.29
CA LYS A 537 0.01 3.40 21.90
C LYS A 537 1.06 3.43 20.81
N LYS A 538 2.15 2.67 20.97
CA LYS A 538 3.23 2.62 19.99
C LYS A 538 2.84 1.89 18.71
N LEU A 539 1.94 0.91 18.81
CA LEU A 539 1.33 0.24 17.66
C LEU A 539 0.28 1.11 16.93
N GLY A 540 -0.09 2.27 17.47
CA GLY A 540 -1.04 3.21 16.85
C GLY A 540 -2.52 2.90 17.11
N PHE A 541 -2.84 1.93 17.98
CA PHE A 541 -4.21 1.55 18.34
C PHE A 541 -4.81 2.35 19.50
N SER A 542 -4.02 3.15 20.23
CA SER A 542 -4.47 4.00 21.35
C SER A 542 -3.77 5.36 21.37
N LYS A 543 -4.47 6.40 21.84
CA LYS A 543 -3.87 7.72 22.11
C LYS A 543 -3.08 7.75 23.43
N ASP A 544 -3.59 7.03 24.42
CA ASP A 544 -3.04 6.94 25.77
C ASP A 544 -2.16 5.69 25.91
N SER A 545 -1.24 5.72 26.89
CA SER A 545 -0.40 4.56 27.23
C SER A 545 -1.28 3.41 27.70
N LEU A 546 -1.29 2.31 26.95
CA LEU A 546 -2.11 1.14 27.20
C LEU A 546 -1.33 -0.11 26.77
N THR A 547 -1.04 -0.98 27.72
CA THR A 547 -0.40 -2.27 27.45
C THR A 547 -1.33 -3.42 27.79
N VAL A 548 -1.23 -4.49 27.00
CA VAL A 548 -2.06 -5.69 27.14
C VAL A 548 -1.20 -6.94 27.08
N LYS A 549 -1.50 -7.90 27.95
CA LYS A 549 -1.03 -9.28 27.94
C LYS A 549 -2.23 -10.19 28.15
N SER A 550 -2.32 -11.33 27.45
CA SER A 550 -3.40 -12.31 27.63
C SER A 550 -3.16 -13.59 26.84
N LYS A 551 -3.76 -14.70 27.26
CA LYS A 551 -3.99 -15.87 26.41
C LYS A 551 -5.35 -15.74 25.71
N ILE A 552 -5.33 -15.80 24.39
CA ILE A 552 -6.47 -15.55 23.50
C ILE A 552 -6.90 -16.87 22.85
N ASP A 553 -8.17 -17.21 22.93
CA ASP A 553 -8.80 -18.32 22.18
C ASP A 553 -10.07 -17.78 21.52
N VAL A 554 -10.03 -17.61 20.18
CA VAL A 554 -11.14 -17.05 19.41
C VAL A 554 -11.59 -18.01 18.32
N ASN A 555 -12.90 -18.12 18.19
CA ASN A 555 -13.55 -18.95 17.20
C ASN A 555 -14.78 -18.20 16.66
N PHE A 556 -14.70 -17.66 15.45
CA PHE A 556 -15.76 -16.85 14.88
C PHE A 556 -15.86 -16.97 13.35
N THR A 557 -17.01 -16.57 12.82
CA THR A 557 -17.26 -16.42 11.38
C THR A 557 -17.53 -14.97 11.03
N GLY A 558 -17.08 -14.53 9.86
CA GLY A 558 -17.34 -13.19 9.33
C GLY A 558 -16.09 -12.30 9.31
N LEU A 559 -16.02 -11.43 8.30
CA LEU A 559 -14.95 -10.43 8.13
C LEU A 559 -15.42 -9.02 8.52
N ASP A 560 -16.71 -8.77 8.39
CA ASP A 560 -17.37 -7.50 8.74
C ASP A 560 -17.78 -7.57 10.22
N PRO A 561 -17.45 -6.56 11.06
CA PRO A 561 -17.86 -6.50 12.46
C PRO A 561 -19.33 -6.89 12.68
N ASP A 562 -20.25 -6.39 11.86
CA ASP A 562 -21.69 -6.63 11.97
C ASP A 562 -22.12 -8.04 11.55
N ARG A 563 -21.20 -8.83 10.97
CA ARG A 563 -21.38 -10.22 10.58
C ARG A 563 -20.62 -11.19 11.49
N ILE A 564 -19.83 -10.68 12.43
CA ILE A 564 -19.10 -11.52 13.40
C ILE A 564 -20.10 -12.28 14.26
N ILE A 565 -19.97 -13.61 14.28
CA ILE A 565 -20.71 -14.56 15.12
C ILE A 565 -19.70 -15.56 15.64
N GLY A 566 -19.70 -15.86 16.93
CA GLY A 566 -18.70 -16.76 17.52
C GLY A 566 -18.45 -16.53 18.99
N LYS A 567 -17.30 -17.01 19.45
CA LYS A 567 -16.83 -16.95 20.82
C LYS A 567 -15.41 -16.41 20.88
N ALA A 568 -15.10 -15.62 21.89
CA ALA A 568 -13.77 -15.14 22.20
C ALA A 568 -13.52 -15.32 23.69
N THR A 569 -12.40 -15.92 24.05
CA THR A 569 -11.98 -16.11 25.44
C THR A 569 -10.62 -15.48 25.62
N LEU A 570 -10.51 -14.58 26.59
CA LEU A 570 -9.25 -14.05 27.10
C LEU A 570 -9.04 -14.64 28.50
N THR A 571 -7.85 -15.15 28.77
CA THR A 571 -7.47 -15.67 30.09
C THR A 571 -6.14 -15.09 30.52
N ASP A 572 -5.89 -15.03 31.82
CA ASP A 572 -4.68 -14.46 32.42
C ASP A 572 -4.36 -13.07 31.84
N ALA A 573 -5.37 -12.23 31.66
CA ALA A 573 -5.21 -10.94 31.02
C ALA A 573 -4.72 -9.88 32.01
N GLU A 574 -3.76 -9.06 31.57
CA GLU A 574 -3.22 -7.95 32.34
C GLU A 574 -3.28 -6.69 31.47
N ILE A 575 -3.98 -5.66 31.96
CA ILE A 575 -4.17 -4.39 31.27
C ILE A 575 -3.58 -3.28 32.13
N THR A 576 -2.60 -2.54 31.61
CA THR A 576 -2.05 -1.36 32.29
C THR A 576 -2.41 -0.11 31.51
N TYR A 577 -3.07 0.86 32.16
CA TYR A 577 -3.48 2.13 31.56
C TYR A 577 -2.83 3.30 32.28
N LYS A 578 -2.02 4.09 31.54
CA LYS A 578 -1.20 5.19 32.09
C LYS A 578 -0.32 4.67 33.23
N ASP A 579 -0.21 5.43 34.34
CA ASP A 579 0.57 5.07 35.52
C ASP A 579 -0.29 4.39 36.61
N ARG A 580 -1.44 3.80 36.23
CA ARG A 580 -2.34 3.13 37.16
C ARG A 580 -1.89 1.68 37.41
N PRO A 581 -2.22 1.09 38.57
CA PRO A 581 -1.98 -0.32 38.81
C PRO A 581 -2.58 -1.21 37.71
N PRO A 582 -1.92 -2.32 37.35
CA PRO A 582 -2.45 -3.26 36.35
C PRO A 582 -3.80 -3.84 36.78
N LEU A 583 -4.73 -3.93 35.83
CA LEU A 583 -5.98 -4.66 35.98
C LEU A 583 -5.75 -6.11 35.55
N LEU A 584 -5.97 -7.05 36.49
CA LEU A 584 -5.87 -8.48 36.25
C LEU A 584 -7.26 -9.05 35.98
N ILE A 585 -7.38 -9.85 34.93
CA ILE A 585 -8.61 -10.53 34.52
C ILE A 585 -8.28 -12.02 34.34
N ASP A 586 -8.78 -12.87 35.24
CA ASP A 586 -8.61 -14.32 35.15
C ASP A 586 -9.30 -14.85 33.89
N SER A 587 -10.53 -14.41 33.65
CA SER A 587 -11.29 -14.80 32.46
C SER A 587 -12.23 -13.71 31.93
N LEU A 588 -12.22 -13.52 30.61
CA LEU A 588 -13.23 -12.76 29.86
C LEU A 588 -13.72 -13.64 28.72
N PHE A 589 -15.00 -13.98 28.73
CA PHE A 589 -15.67 -14.73 27.69
C PHE A 589 -16.71 -13.85 27.00
N VAL A 590 -16.59 -13.74 25.68
CA VAL A 590 -17.56 -13.04 24.84
C VAL A 590 -18.19 -14.06 23.89
N ARG A 591 -19.50 -14.05 23.80
CA ARG A 591 -20.25 -14.86 22.84
C ARG A 591 -21.20 -13.97 22.07
N SER A 592 -21.16 -14.04 20.75
CA SER A 592 -22.11 -13.37 19.87
C SER A 592 -22.84 -14.38 19.01
N GLU A 593 -24.16 -14.38 19.11
CA GLU A 593 -25.06 -15.24 18.34
C GLU A 593 -26.05 -14.37 17.57
N LYS A 594 -26.43 -14.79 16.36
CA LYS A 594 -27.43 -14.13 15.53
C LYS A 594 -28.46 -15.14 15.08
N ASP A 595 -29.72 -14.78 15.16
CA ASP A 595 -30.82 -15.62 14.69
C ASP A 595 -30.74 -15.79 13.17
N ARG A 596 -30.92 -17.04 12.69
CA ARG A 596 -30.67 -17.43 11.29
C ARG A 596 -31.48 -16.64 10.26
N ASP A 597 -32.64 -16.10 10.65
CA ASP A 597 -33.59 -15.40 9.75
C ASP A 597 -33.96 -13.99 10.23
N SER A 598 -33.19 -13.41 11.16
CA SER A 598 -33.54 -12.15 11.83
C SER A 598 -32.34 -11.20 11.96
N THR A 599 -32.62 -9.92 12.22
CA THR A 599 -31.60 -8.92 12.60
C THR A 599 -31.29 -8.96 14.10
N PHE A 600 -31.97 -9.81 14.86
CA PHE A 600 -31.75 -9.96 16.30
C PHE A 600 -30.44 -10.69 16.62
N ARG A 601 -29.77 -10.19 17.65
CA ARG A 601 -28.47 -10.63 18.11
C ARG A 601 -28.48 -10.75 19.63
N ASN A 602 -27.82 -11.80 20.11
CA ASN A 602 -27.51 -12.00 21.53
C ASN A 602 -26.01 -11.81 21.72
N ILE A 603 -25.63 -11.03 22.73
CA ILE A 603 -24.25 -10.87 23.14
C ILE A 603 -24.15 -11.14 24.63
N ASP A 604 -23.37 -12.14 24.99
CA ASP A 604 -22.98 -12.40 26.37
C ASP A 604 -21.53 -11.96 26.57
N VAL A 605 -21.29 -11.18 27.61
CA VAL A 605 -19.95 -10.82 28.08
C VAL A 605 -19.84 -11.26 29.54
N VAL A 606 -19.04 -12.27 29.80
CA VAL A 606 -18.86 -12.86 31.13
C VAL A 606 -17.42 -12.63 31.57
N SER A 607 -17.23 -12.02 32.73
CA SER A 607 -15.92 -11.74 33.31
C SER A 607 -15.95 -11.86 34.83
N ASP A 608 -14.79 -11.76 35.46
CA ASP A 608 -14.67 -11.77 36.92
C ASP A 608 -15.39 -10.57 37.58
N PHE A 609 -15.58 -9.48 36.82
CA PHE A 609 -16.17 -8.23 37.30
C PHE A 609 -17.66 -8.10 37.00
N ALA A 610 -18.10 -8.62 35.85
CA ALA A 610 -19.47 -8.44 35.38
C ALA A 610 -19.90 -9.51 34.38
N ASN A 611 -21.20 -9.85 34.43
CA ASN A 611 -21.92 -10.61 33.42
C ASN A 611 -22.92 -9.68 32.74
N LEU A 612 -22.72 -9.42 31.46
CA LEU A 612 -23.56 -8.55 30.63
C LEU A 612 -24.27 -9.40 29.58
N HIS A 613 -25.58 -9.22 29.47
CA HIS A 613 -26.40 -9.81 28.44
C HIS A 613 -27.04 -8.68 27.63
N PHE A 614 -26.87 -8.71 26.31
CA PHE A 614 -27.52 -7.78 25.38
C PHE A 614 -28.35 -8.55 24.37
N HIS A 615 -29.61 -8.17 24.22
CA HIS A 615 -30.57 -8.77 23.30
C HIS A 615 -31.21 -7.69 22.43
N GLY A 616 -31.20 -7.83 21.10
CA GLY A 616 -31.92 -6.89 20.25
C GLY A 616 -31.50 -6.86 18.79
N ASN A 617 -32.09 -5.95 18.00
CA ASN A 617 -31.92 -5.85 16.55
C ASN A 617 -30.92 -4.76 16.11
N PHE A 618 -29.74 -4.75 16.74
CA PHE A 618 -28.71 -3.74 16.54
C PHE A 618 -27.52 -4.27 15.73
N THR A 619 -26.67 -3.34 15.31
CA THR A 619 -25.37 -3.66 14.74
C THR A 619 -24.27 -2.91 15.49
N TYR A 620 -23.04 -3.42 15.49
CA TYR A 620 -21.94 -2.85 16.28
C TYR A 620 -21.60 -1.45 15.79
N GLU A 621 -21.59 -1.23 14.47
CA GLU A 621 -21.31 0.07 13.87
C GLU A 621 -22.32 1.13 14.37
N LYS A 622 -23.61 0.78 14.37
CA LYS A 622 -24.68 1.67 14.86
C LYS A 622 -24.55 1.97 16.34
N LEU A 623 -24.27 0.93 17.15
CA LEU A 623 -24.13 1.07 18.59
C LEU A 623 -22.95 1.99 18.96
N LEU A 624 -21.78 1.76 18.36
CA LEU A 624 -20.56 2.53 18.59
C LEU A 624 -20.67 3.98 18.14
N LYS A 625 -21.62 4.30 17.26
CA LYS A 625 -21.91 5.66 16.81
C LYS A 625 -22.99 6.35 17.66
N ASP A 626 -24.12 5.68 17.86
CA ASP A 626 -25.35 6.32 18.35
C ASP A 626 -25.33 6.49 19.88
N VAL A 627 -24.71 5.58 20.65
CA VAL A 627 -24.62 5.70 22.13
C VAL A 627 -23.73 6.88 22.56
N PRO A 628 -22.49 7.04 22.06
CA PRO A 628 -21.68 8.22 22.40
C PRO A 628 -22.33 9.54 21.96
N ALA A 629 -23.05 9.53 20.82
CA ALA A 629 -23.82 10.68 20.36
C ALA A 629 -24.94 11.04 21.35
N LEU A 630 -25.71 10.06 21.84
CA LEU A 630 -26.75 10.26 22.84
C LEU A 630 -26.18 10.83 24.16
N VAL A 631 -25.05 10.28 24.64
CA VAL A 631 -24.37 10.78 25.86
C VAL A 631 -23.90 12.23 25.67
N HIS A 632 -23.35 12.56 24.51
CA HIS A 632 -22.94 13.93 24.20
C HIS A 632 -24.13 14.89 24.12
N GLU A 633 -25.25 14.45 23.52
CA GLU A 633 -26.47 15.24 23.45
C GLU A 633 -27.07 15.55 24.83
N TYR A 634 -27.04 14.60 25.77
CA TYR A 634 -27.43 14.86 27.16
C TYR A 634 -26.44 15.82 27.86
N THR A 635 -25.15 15.66 27.60
CA THR A 635 -24.11 16.52 28.17
C THR A 635 -24.28 17.97 27.73
N LEU A 636 -24.61 18.22 26.46
CA LEU A 636 -24.85 19.57 25.94
C LEU A 636 -26.00 20.28 26.66
N THR A 637 -27.10 19.57 26.93
CA THR A 637 -28.24 20.17 27.64
C THR A 637 -27.96 20.35 29.13
N LEU A 638 -27.40 19.35 29.81
CA LEU A 638 -27.11 19.42 31.25
C LEU A 638 -26.02 20.44 31.60
N ARG A 639 -25.09 20.71 30.69
CA ARG A 639 -24.08 21.78 30.84
C ARG A 639 -24.55 23.14 30.32
N ASN A 640 -25.78 23.25 29.84
CA ASN A 640 -26.32 24.45 29.22
C ASN A 640 -25.44 25.03 28.09
N ASP A 641 -24.78 24.17 27.30
CA ASP A 641 -23.93 24.59 26.17
C ASP A 641 -24.78 24.79 24.91
N LYS A 642 -25.61 25.84 24.89
CA LYS A 642 -26.51 26.12 23.76
C LYS A 642 -25.75 26.53 22.49
N ALA A 643 -24.56 27.12 22.61
CA ALA A 643 -23.70 27.40 21.46
C ALA A 643 -23.18 26.11 20.81
N GLY A 644 -22.70 25.16 21.62
CA GLY A 644 -22.34 23.81 21.19
C GLY A 644 -23.54 23.07 20.62
N ALA A 645 -24.71 23.15 21.27
CA ALA A 645 -25.95 22.56 20.78
C ALA A 645 -26.36 23.11 19.40
N ARG A 646 -26.34 24.43 19.19
CA ARG A 646 -26.65 25.04 17.87
C ARG A 646 -25.69 24.55 16.78
N LYS A 647 -24.40 24.42 17.08
CA LYS A 647 -23.40 23.89 16.15
C LYS A 647 -23.57 22.39 15.89
N TYR A 648 -24.02 21.65 16.91
CA TYR A 648 -24.21 20.21 16.88
C TYR A 648 -25.50 19.81 16.14
N TYR A 649 -26.62 20.48 16.40
CA TYR A 649 -27.94 20.26 15.78
C TYR A 649 -28.16 21.09 14.50
N ASP A 650 -27.08 21.55 13.85
CA ASP A 650 -27.14 22.25 12.58
C ASP A 650 -28.00 21.47 11.55
N PRO A 651 -29.10 22.05 11.03
CA PRO A 651 -30.02 21.38 10.12
C PRO A 651 -29.34 20.82 8.86
N THR A 652 -28.22 21.42 8.45
CA THR A 652 -27.46 20.99 7.27
C THR A 652 -26.80 19.62 7.44
N LYS A 653 -26.61 19.16 8.69
CA LYS A 653 -25.90 17.90 9.00
C LYS A 653 -26.79 16.65 9.01
N ASN A 654 -28.11 16.80 8.81
CA ASN A 654 -29.14 15.74 8.71
C ASN A 654 -28.86 14.50 9.58
N ARG A 655 -28.71 14.71 10.89
CA ARG A 655 -28.36 13.67 11.86
C ARG A 655 -29.60 12.90 12.30
N LYS A 656 -29.66 11.62 11.95
CA LYS A 656 -30.72 10.70 12.38
C LYS A 656 -30.09 9.48 13.04
N PHE A 657 -30.61 9.08 14.20
CA PHE A 657 -30.26 7.82 14.82
C PHE A 657 -30.72 6.63 13.96
N SER A 658 -29.98 5.54 14.04
CA SER A 658 -30.37 4.30 13.39
C SER A 658 -31.56 3.68 14.11
N LYS A 659 -32.45 2.99 13.40
CA LYS A 659 -33.59 2.30 14.03
C LYS A 659 -33.15 0.94 14.60
N TYR A 660 -33.21 0.77 15.92
CA TYR A 660 -32.99 -0.51 16.61
C TYR A 660 -33.42 -0.44 18.09
N ASN A 661 -33.53 -1.59 18.74
CA ASN A 661 -33.79 -1.77 20.16
C ASN A 661 -32.76 -2.73 20.77
N ILE A 662 -32.37 -2.48 22.01
CA ILE A 662 -31.51 -3.33 22.83
C ILE A 662 -32.11 -3.41 24.22
N GLU A 663 -32.37 -4.62 24.70
CA GLU A 663 -32.59 -4.93 26.11
C GLU A 663 -31.24 -5.38 26.69
N TYR A 664 -30.92 -4.90 27.88
CA TYR A 664 -29.67 -5.25 28.54
C TYR A 664 -29.88 -5.60 30.00
N GLU A 665 -29.12 -6.59 30.45
CA GLU A 665 -29.02 -7.00 31.85
C GLU A 665 -27.54 -7.05 32.21
N ALA A 666 -27.17 -6.46 33.33
CA ALA A 666 -25.81 -6.39 33.81
C ALA A 666 -25.75 -6.78 35.28
N LYS A 667 -25.16 -7.93 35.57
CA LYS A 667 -24.82 -8.36 36.93
C LYS A 667 -23.36 -8.04 37.22
N LEU A 668 -23.12 -7.05 38.07
CA LEU A 668 -21.81 -6.54 38.43
C LEU A 668 -21.29 -7.27 39.67
N THR A 669 -20.62 -8.42 39.47
CA THR A 669 -20.04 -9.24 40.55
C THR A 669 -19.06 -8.44 41.42
N ASP A 670 -18.11 -7.74 40.79
CA ASP A 670 -17.20 -6.78 41.44
C ASP A 670 -16.61 -5.81 40.40
N ILE A 671 -17.32 -4.73 40.09
CA ILE A 671 -16.92 -3.77 39.05
C ILE A 671 -15.81 -2.80 39.52
N ASN A 672 -15.52 -2.74 40.82
CA ASN A 672 -14.63 -1.74 41.40
C ASN A 672 -13.20 -1.73 40.86
N PRO A 673 -12.57 -2.87 40.49
CA PRO A 673 -11.27 -2.86 39.83
C PRO A 673 -11.28 -2.09 38.50
N LEU A 674 -12.37 -2.18 37.73
CA LEU A 674 -12.57 -1.39 36.51
C LEU A 674 -12.75 0.10 36.85
N PHE A 675 -13.51 0.43 37.90
CA PHE A 675 -13.62 1.82 38.37
C PHE A 675 -12.28 2.38 38.86
N ALA A 676 -11.46 1.62 39.58
CA ALA A 676 -10.11 2.07 39.95
C ALA A 676 -9.26 2.44 38.70
N LEU A 677 -9.42 1.69 37.61
CA LEU A 677 -8.72 1.94 36.35
C LEU A 677 -9.25 3.15 35.56
N PHE A 678 -10.52 3.52 35.68
CA PHE A 678 -11.12 4.61 34.90
C PHE A 678 -11.69 5.77 35.75
N TYR A 679 -12.47 5.47 36.80
CA TYR A 679 -13.17 6.41 37.69
C TYR A 679 -12.94 6.09 39.19
N PRO A 680 -11.76 6.39 39.77
CA PRO A 680 -11.34 5.87 41.08
C PRO A 680 -12.12 6.45 42.27
N SER A 681 -12.90 7.52 42.05
CA SER A 681 -13.78 8.10 43.07
C SER A 681 -15.12 7.37 43.18
N LEU A 682 -15.42 6.43 42.28
CA LEU A 682 -16.68 5.70 42.24
C LEU A 682 -16.47 4.30 42.84
N TYR A 683 -17.38 3.91 43.74
CA TYR A 683 -17.47 2.56 44.27
C TYR A 683 -18.91 2.08 44.21
N LEU A 684 -19.10 0.81 43.88
CA LEU A 684 -20.40 0.15 43.83
C LEU A 684 -20.32 -1.19 44.58
N SER A 685 -21.35 -1.53 45.33
CA SER A 685 -21.47 -2.82 46.00
C SER A 685 -21.35 -3.98 45.02
N LYS A 686 -20.78 -5.09 45.50
CA LYS A 686 -20.72 -6.35 44.75
C LYS A 686 -22.12 -6.89 44.49
N ASN A 687 -22.26 -7.61 43.38
CA ASN A 687 -23.51 -8.22 42.92
C ASN A 687 -24.64 -7.19 42.66
N THR A 688 -24.29 -5.97 42.28
CA THR A 688 -25.30 -4.99 41.81
C THR A 688 -25.86 -5.43 40.47
N GLU A 689 -27.18 -5.42 40.35
CA GLU A 689 -27.89 -5.74 39.12
C GLU A 689 -28.43 -4.44 38.50
N ILE A 690 -28.22 -4.30 37.20
CA ILE A 690 -28.72 -3.19 36.39
C ILE A 690 -29.45 -3.80 35.20
N GLU A 691 -30.69 -3.41 34.98
CA GLU A 691 -31.45 -3.80 33.80
C GLU A 691 -32.01 -2.56 33.10
N GLY A 692 -32.35 -2.69 31.83
CA GLY A 692 -32.84 -1.57 31.06
C GLY A 692 -32.96 -1.81 29.57
N SER A 693 -33.24 -0.73 28.85
CA SER A 693 -33.41 -0.77 27.40
C SER A 693 -32.90 0.50 26.71
N LEU A 694 -32.47 0.34 25.47
CA LEU A 694 -32.02 1.38 24.56
C LEU A 694 -32.78 1.23 23.23
N THR A 695 -33.72 2.11 22.96
CA THR A 695 -34.46 2.15 21.70
C THR A 695 -34.07 3.39 20.91
N PHE A 696 -33.53 3.22 19.70
CA PHE A 696 -33.27 4.30 18.77
C PHE A 696 -34.25 4.26 17.59
N GLY A 697 -34.75 5.44 17.20
CA GLY A 697 -35.64 5.60 16.06
C GLY A 697 -35.99 7.06 15.82
N LYS A 698 -37.28 7.40 15.84
CA LYS A 698 -37.70 8.82 15.85
C LYS A 698 -37.27 9.49 17.17
N ASN A 699 -37.39 8.74 18.26
CA ASN A 699 -36.91 9.10 19.57
C ASN A 699 -35.76 8.16 19.94
N ALA A 700 -34.80 8.65 20.71
CA ALA A 700 -33.84 7.84 21.46
C ALA A 700 -34.37 7.69 22.88
N ILE A 701 -34.70 6.46 23.27
CA ILE A 701 -35.24 6.11 24.58
C ILE A 701 -34.18 5.33 25.34
N PHE A 702 -33.92 5.73 26.58
CA PHE A 702 -33.01 5.03 27.49
C PHE A 702 -33.71 4.84 28.83
N SER A 703 -33.81 3.58 29.27
CA SER A 703 -34.34 3.18 30.57
C SER A 703 -33.28 2.42 31.36
N MET A 704 -33.15 2.69 32.66
CA MET A 704 -32.22 2.00 33.55
C MET A 704 -32.83 1.93 34.95
N ASN A 705 -32.83 0.74 35.53
CA ASN A 705 -33.18 0.53 36.93
C ASN A 705 -32.13 -0.32 37.64
N SER A 706 -31.86 0.02 38.90
CA SER A 706 -30.88 -0.72 39.71
C SER A 706 -31.15 -0.54 41.20
N HIS A 707 -30.94 -1.62 41.94
CA HIS A 707 -30.85 -1.63 43.39
C HIS A 707 -29.40 -1.79 43.82
N ILE A 708 -28.92 -0.92 44.71
CA ILE A 708 -27.52 -0.80 45.08
C ILE A 708 -27.40 -0.76 46.60
N ASP A 709 -26.82 -1.80 47.19
CA ASP A 709 -26.59 -1.86 48.64
C ASP A 709 -25.67 -0.71 49.11
N THR A 710 -24.61 -0.43 48.36
CA THR A 710 -23.65 0.61 48.71
C THR A 710 -23.10 1.32 47.47
N LEU A 711 -23.26 2.63 47.39
CA LEU A 711 -22.72 3.51 46.34
C LEU A 711 -21.87 4.61 46.98
N PHE A 712 -20.60 4.73 46.58
CA PHE A 712 -19.77 5.89 46.95
C PHE A 712 -19.39 6.71 45.73
N TYR A 713 -19.40 8.02 45.90
CA TYR A 713 -18.82 8.97 44.96
C TYR A 713 -18.02 10.00 45.74
N GLY A 714 -16.69 9.88 45.77
CA GLY A 714 -15.84 10.69 46.63
C GLY A 714 -16.21 10.54 48.11
N ASP A 715 -16.56 11.64 48.77
CA ASP A 715 -16.96 11.65 50.18
C ASP A 715 -18.47 11.38 50.40
N TYR A 716 -19.24 11.21 49.33
CA TYR A 716 -20.68 10.92 49.39
C TYR A 716 -20.90 9.42 49.41
N LYS A 717 -21.69 8.95 50.37
CA LYS A 717 -22.05 7.54 50.52
C LYS A 717 -23.55 7.39 50.60
N PHE A 718 -24.09 6.51 49.77
CA PHE A 718 -25.50 6.14 49.73
C PHE A 718 -25.58 4.65 50.02
N PHE A 719 -26.41 4.28 50.98
CA PHE A 719 -26.67 2.90 51.36
C PHE A 719 -28.11 2.55 51.03
N ASP A 720 -28.33 1.34 50.54
CA ASP A 720 -29.65 0.80 50.20
C ASP A 720 -30.39 1.78 49.28
N ALA A 721 -29.83 1.93 48.06
CA ALA A 721 -30.20 2.94 47.10
C ALA A 721 -30.89 2.31 45.88
N ASP A 722 -32.06 2.87 45.53
CA ASP A 722 -32.76 2.53 44.30
C ASP A 722 -32.60 3.67 43.31
N ILE A 723 -32.25 3.33 42.07
CA ILE A 723 -32.13 4.28 40.96
C ILE A 723 -33.07 3.82 39.84
N ASP A 724 -33.94 4.70 39.39
CA ASP A 724 -34.78 4.53 38.21
C ASP A 724 -34.63 5.77 37.30
N LEU A 725 -34.27 5.53 36.05
CA LEU A 725 -33.99 6.57 35.06
C LEU A 725 -34.65 6.20 33.74
N ASN A 726 -35.54 7.06 33.26
CA ASN A 726 -36.22 6.90 31.99
C ASN A 726 -36.14 8.18 31.18
N THR A 727 -35.68 8.10 29.94
CA THR A 727 -35.48 9.27 29.06
C THR A 727 -35.97 8.98 27.65
N SER A 728 -36.52 9.99 26.98
CA SER A 728 -36.95 9.98 25.58
C SER A 728 -36.57 11.31 24.93
N LYS A 729 -35.59 11.29 24.03
CA LYS A 729 -35.12 12.45 23.29
C LYS A 729 -35.53 12.37 21.83
N ILE A 730 -35.97 13.48 21.23
CA ILE A 730 -36.27 13.52 19.79
C ILE A 730 -34.96 13.64 19.00
N SER A 731 -34.72 12.73 18.06
CA SER A 731 -33.50 12.75 17.25
C SER A 731 -33.32 14.09 16.53
N GLY A 732 -32.13 14.69 16.68
CA GLY A 732 -31.78 15.95 16.01
C GLY A 732 -32.44 17.20 16.58
N LYS A 733 -33.11 17.09 17.74
CA LYS A 733 -33.65 18.23 18.50
C LYS A 733 -33.07 18.23 19.90
N ASP A 734 -33.07 19.40 20.54
CA ASP A 734 -32.64 19.53 21.93
C ASP A 734 -33.69 19.04 22.92
N THR A 735 -34.97 18.94 22.54
CA THR A 735 -36.08 18.47 23.39
C THR A 735 -35.85 17.06 23.98
N VAL A 736 -35.87 17.01 25.30
CA VAL A 736 -35.78 15.79 26.12
C VAL A 736 -37.04 15.65 26.98
N LEU A 737 -37.52 14.42 27.12
CA LEU A 737 -38.43 14.01 28.18
C LEU A 737 -37.69 13.06 29.10
N GLY A 738 -37.74 13.27 30.41
CA GLY A 738 -37.03 12.42 31.36
C GLY A 738 -37.75 12.31 32.69
N HIS A 739 -37.59 11.17 33.35
CA HIS A 739 -37.94 10.95 34.74
C HIS A 739 -36.74 10.29 35.42
N PHE A 740 -36.36 10.84 36.55
CA PHE A 740 -35.26 10.35 37.37
C PHE A 740 -35.73 10.24 38.81
N TYR A 741 -35.61 9.06 39.37
CA TYR A 741 -35.93 8.77 40.75
C TYR A 741 -34.74 8.11 41.42
N VAL A 742 -34.29 8.69 42.53
CA VAL A 742 -33.25 8.10 43.38
C VAL A 742 -33.74 8.09 44.81
N SER A 743 -33.66 6.93 45.45
CA SER A 743 -33.88 6.80 46.88
C SER A 743 -32.65 6.24 47.57
N SER A 744 -32.49 6.52 48.86
CA SER A 744 -31.50 5.85 49.68
C SER A 744 -31.96 5.80 51.14
N ALA A 745 -31.78 4.65 51.79
CA ALA A 745 -32.18 4.48 53.18
C ALA A 745 -31.29 5.29 54.14
N LYS A 746 -29.96 5.30 53.92
CA LYS A 746 -28.98 6.03 54.74
C LYS A 746 -27.91 6.70 53.88
N GLN A 747 -27.45 7.89 54.28
CA GLN A 747 -26.39 8.59 53.57
C GLN A 747 -25.35 9.20 54.51
N ILE A 748 -24.15 9.37 53.97
CA ILE A 748 -23.08 10.17 54.55
C ILE A 748 -22.71 11.21 53.49
N LEU A 749 -23.02 12.47 53.76
CA LEU A 749 -22.80 13.57 52.83
C LEU A 749 -21.53 14.35 53.22
N GLY A 750 -20.36 13.78 52.94
CA GLY A 750 -19.08 14.39 53.29
C GLY A 750 -18.82 14.44 54.80
N LYS A 751 -18.37 15.61 55.29
CA LYS A 751 -18.20 15.89 56.72
C LYS A 751 -19.51 16.30 57.42
N ALA A 752 -20.63 16.36 56.69
CA ALA A 752 -21.92 16.72 57.26
C ALA A 752 -22.48 15.62 58.17
N ALA A 753 -23.60 15.93 58.85
CA ALA A 753 -24.29 14.96 59.67
C ALA A 753 -24.82 13.77 58.84
N ARG A 754 -24.90 12.59 59.47
CA ARG A 754 -25.51 11.39 58.86
C ARG A 754 -26.99 11.64 58.58
N THR A 755 -27.47 11.19 57.42
CA THR A 755 -28.86 11.36 56.98
C THR A 755 -29.51 10.02 56.64
N GLU A 756 -30.82 10.04 56.51
CA GLU A 756 -31.65 8.88 56.20
C GLU A 756 -32.90 9.27 55.39
N LYS A 757 -33.53 8.26 54.79
CA LYS A 757 -34.77 8.38 53.99
C LYS A 757 -34.67 9.47 52.93
N MET A 758 -33.60 9.42 52.14
CA MET A 758 -33.43 10.32 51.01
C MET A 758 -34.30 9.85 49.85
N SER A 759 -35.02 10.77 49.22
CA SER A 759 -35.68 10.54 47.93
C SER A 759 -35.59 11.78 47.07
N VAL A 760 -35.12 11.65 45.84
CA VAL A 760 -35.08 12.72 44.83
C VAL A 760 -35.86 12.24 43.63
N GLU A 761 -36.84 13.02 43.22
CA GLU A 761 -37.59 12.83 41.98
C GLU A 761 -37.38 14.06 41.11
N ALA A 762 -37.07 13.86 39.83
CA ALA A 762 -36.90 14.92 38.85
C ALA A 762 -37.62 14.56 37.54
N VAL A 763 -38.44 15.48 37.06
CA VAL A 763 -39.15 15.37 35.78
C VAL A 763 -38.56 16.41 34.83
N TRP A 764 -37.98 15.93 33.74
CA TRP A 764 -37.37 16.76 32.71
C TRP A 764 -38.32 16.90 31.52
N PHE A 765 -38.69 18.14 31.20
CA PHE A 765 -39.43 18.49 30.00
C PHE A 765 -38.73 19.63 29.25
N ASP A 766 -38.17 19.33 28.07
CA ASP A 766 -37.48 20.27 27.19
C ASP A 766 -36.30 21.01 27.86
N ASN A 767 -36.47 22.27 28.23
CA ASN A 767 -35.46 23.09 28.90
C ASN A 767 -35.74 23.28 30.39
N GLU A 768 -36.60 22.44 30.97
CA GLU A 768 -37.08 22.59 32.34
C GLU A 768 -36.98 21.27 33.10
N ILE A 769 -36.52 21.33 34.35
CA ILE A 769 -36.54 20.20 35.28
C ILE A 769 -37.27 20.61 36.55
N ASP A 770 -38.42 20.00 36.80
CA ASP A 770 -39.09 20.05 38.09
C ASP A 770 -38.47 18.99 39.01
N PHE A 771 -38.12 19.36 40.23
CA PHE A 771 -37.55 18.42 41.19
C PHE A 771 -38.23 18.50 42.56
N THR A 772 -38.30 17.34 43.23
CA THR A 772 -38.67 17.21 44.63
C THR A 772 -37.61 16.37 45.33
N GLY A 773 -37.06 16.89 46.43
CA GLY A 773 -36.06 16.22 47.25
C GLY A 773 -36.50 16.14 48.70
N LYS A 774 -36.44 14.96 49.31
CA LYS A 774 -36.67 14.76 50.72
C LYS A 774 -35.46 14.12 51.36
N ILE A 775 -35.08 14.58 52.55
CA ILE A 775 -33.99 14.01 53.34
C ILE A 775 -34.20 14.31 54.82
N ARG A 776 -33.80 13.38 55.70
CA ARG A 776 -33.87 13.55 57.15
C ARG A 776 -32.50 13.39 57.77
N GLN A 777 -32.16 14.20 58.77
CA GLN A 777 -30.95 13.98 59.56
C GLN A 777 -31.19 12.88 60.59
N SER A 778 -30.26 11.94 60.70
CA SER A 778 -30.38 10.81 61.61
C SER A 778 -30.34 11.27 63.07
N GLY A 779 -31.31 10.83 63.88
CA GLY A 779 -31.36 11.09 65.32
C GLY A 779 -31.84 12.48 65.72
N THR A 780 -32.36 13.29 64.79
CA THR A 780 -32.93 14.62 65.08
C THR A 780 -34.33 14.77 64.47
N SER A 781 -35.03 15.87 64.77
CA SER A 781 -36.27 16.25 64.09
C SER A 781 -36.02 16.96 62.75
N ASN A 782 -34.76 17.09 62.31
CA ASN A 782 -34.42 17.88 61.13
C ASN A 782 -34.78 17.14 59.85
N LEU A 783 -35.52 17.80 58.97
CA LEU A 783 -35.86 17.31 57.66
C LEU A 783 -35.90 18.44 56.64
N ALA A 784 -35.59 18.11 55.39
CA ALA A 784 -35.78 19.00 54.26
C ALA A 784 -36.74 18.32 53.26
N ASP A 785 -37.80 19.01 52.86
CA ASP A 785 -38.68 18.72 51.73
C ASP A 785 -38.57 19.91 50.78
N LEU A 786 -37.63 19.79 49.84
CA LEU A 786 -37.27 20.80 48.86
C LEU A 786 -38.03 20.54 47.57
N ARG A 787 -38.62 21.59 47.03
CA ARG A 787 -39.28 21.58 45.72
C ARG A 787 -38.76 22.74 44.93
N GLY A 788 -38.53 22.53 43.65
CA GLY A 788 -38.02 23.58 42.81
C GLY A 788 -38.04 23.20 41.35
N LYS A 789 -37.57 24.16 40.57
CA LYS A 789 -37.51 24.09 39.14
C LYS A 789 -36.18 24.64 38.67
N ILE A 790 -35.62 23.98 37.66
CA ILE A 790 -34.40 24.36 36.97
C ILE A 790 -34.78 24.69 35.53
N ASP A 791 -34.57 25.93 35.11
CA ASP A 791 -34.81 26.40 33.76
C ASP A 791 -33.48 26.64 33.04
N PHE A 792 -33.30 26.03 31.87
CA PHE A 792 -32.11 26.17 31.02
C PHE A 792 -32.37 27.21 29.92
N PHE A 793 -31.84 28.43 30.09
CA PHE A 793 -31.87 29.50 29.09
C PHE A 793 -30.58 29.54 28.26
N ASP A 794 -30.62 30.26 27.14
CA ASP A 794 -29.49 30.37 26.20
C ASP A 794 -28.16 30.81 26.84
N ASP A 795 -28.21 31.68 27.85
CA ASP A 795 -27.03 32.31 28.47
C ASP A 795 -26.87 31.99 29.96
N ARG A 796 -27.84 31.30 30.57
CA ARG A 796 -27.90 31.05 32.01
C ARG A 796 -28.78 29.88 32.40
N THR A 797 -28.53 29.31 33.56
CA THR A 797 -29.43 28.37 34.23
C THR A 797 -30.08 29.07 35.41
N GLU A 798 -31.40 29.03 35.50
CA GLU A 798 -32.16 29.60 36.61
C GLU A 798 -32.67 28.47 37.51
N VAL A 799 -32.42 28.58 38.81
CA VAL A 799 -32.97 27.66 39.82
C VAL A 799 -33.92 28.46 40.72
N ARG A 800 -35.17 28.02 40.77
CA ARG A 800 -36.22 28.58 41.63
C ARG A 800 -36.66 27.52 42.63
N PHE A 801 -36.72 27.88 43.91
CA PHE A 801 -37.31 26.99 44.90
C PHE A 801 -38.79 27.38 45.04
N GLN A 802 -39.65 26.38 44.99
CA GLN A 802 -41.07 26.55 45.32
C GLN A 802 -41.21 26.50 46.85
N PRO A 803 -42.40 26.86 47.41
CA PRO A 803 -42.66 26.75 48.84
C PRO A 803 -42.26 25.37 49.40
N SER A 804 -41.09 25.34 50.03
CA SER A 804 -40.39 24.15 50.51
C SER A 804 -40.46 24.13 52.03
N LYS A 805 -40.46 22.95 52.63
CA LYS A 805 -40.49 22.79 54.09
C LYS A 805 -39.12 22.37 54.58
N PHE A 806 -38.48 23.24 55.34
CA PHE A 806 -37.22 22.93 56.00
C PHE A 806 -37.45 22.99 57.51
N GLN A 807 -37.31 21.87 58.20
CA GLN A 807 -37.41 21.83 59.66
C GLN A 807 -36.02 21.65 60.24
N VAL A 808 -35.63 22.59 61.11
CA VAL A 808 -34.40 22.51 61.90
C VAL A 808 -34.79 22.69 63.35
N LEU A 809 -34.65 21.64 64.13
CA LEU A 809 -34.76 21.63 65.58
C LEU A 809 -36.07 22.27 66.05
N ASP A 810 -37.15 21.75 65.46
CA ASP A 810 -38.55 22.15 65.69
C ASP A 810 -38.97 23.52 65.12
N ASN A 811 -38.02 24.32 64.65
CA ASN A 811 -38.29 25.53 63.87
C ASN A 811 -38.56 25.19 62.40
N ARG A 812 -39.68 25.71 61.88
CA ARG A 812 -40.06 25.56 60.47
C ARG A 812 -39.58 26.76 59.67
N TRP A 813 -38.57 26.55 58.86
CA TRP A 813 -38.05 27.52 57.93
C TRP A 813 -38.73 27.36 56.57
N GLN A 814 -38.95 28.49 55.91
CA GLN A 814 -39.48 28.55 54.55
C GLN A 814 -38.51 29.33 53.67
N ILE A 815 -38.38 28.90 52.42
CA ILE A 815 -37.69 29.67 51.39
C ILE A 815 -38.71 30.63 50.79
N ASP A 816 -38.34 31.90 50.65
CA ASP A 816 -39.16 32.91 49.99
C ASP A 816 -39.46 32.48 48.53
N PRO A 817 -40.73 32.43 48.10
CA PRO A 817 -41.09 31.98 46.75
C PRO A 817 -40.60 32.92 45.63
N GLY A 818 -40.16 34.14 45.96
CA GLY A 818 -39.55 35.07 45.05
C GLY A 818 -38.05 34.82 44.80
N ASN A 819 -37.47 33.74 45.34
CA ASN A 819 -36.05 33.45 45.20
C ASN A 819 -35.69 33.07 43.75
N LEU A 820 -34.51 33.50 43.31
CA LEU A 820 -33.94 33.13 42.03
C LEU A 820 -32.42 32.97 42.17
N ILE A 821 -31.90 31.83 41.72
CA ILE A 821 -30.47 31.59 41.60
C ILE A 821 -30.14 31.51 40.12
N ILE A 822 -29.22 32.34 39.65
CA ILE A 822 -28.81 32.41 38.25
C ILE A 822 -27.37 31.94 38.14
N ILE A 823 -27.11 30.95 37.29
CA ILE A 823 -25.78 30.39 37.04
C ILE A 823 -25.39 30.70 35.59
N LYS A 824 -24.25 31.36 35.37
CA LYS A 824 -23.71 31.72 34.06
C LYS A 824 -22.27 31.21 33.88
N GLY A 825 -21.92 30.88 32.63
CA GLY A 825 -20.57 30.48 32.25
C GLY A 825 -20.21 29.01 32.56
N ASN A 826 -19.38 28.39 31.70
CA ASN A 826 -18.99 26.98 31.84
C ASN A 826 -17.69 26.77 32.63
N ASP A 827 -16.68 27.62 32.42
CA ASP A 827 -15.34 27.47 33.04
C ASP A 827 -15.09 28.43 34.21
N GLU A 828 -15.77 29.59 34.23
CA GLU A 828 -15.68 30.62 35.28
C GLU A 828 -17.09 30.95 35.78
N GLN A 829 -17.67 30.05 36.59
CA GLN A 829 -19.07 30.12 36.99
C GLN A 829 -19.39 31.40 37.77
N GLU A 830 -20.30 32.20 37.23
CA GLU A 830 -20.94 33.31 37.92
C GLU A 830 -22.27 32.84 38.52
N VAL A 831 -22.45 33.04 39.82
CA VAL A 831 -23.68 32.65 40.54
C VAL A 831 -24.29 33.88 41.21
N THR A 832 -25.46 34.28 40.73
CA THR A 832 -26.25 35.38 41.31
C THR A 832 -27.39 34.83 42.15
N PHE A 833 -27.55 35.35 43.37
CA PHE A 833 -28.67 35.10 44.25
C PHE A 833 -29.55 36.35 44.30
N GLU A 834 -30.82 36.21 43.94
CA GLU A 834 -31.85 37.24 44.07
C GLU A 834 -32.92 36.74 45.03
N ASN A 835 -33.18 37.52 46.09
CA ASN A 835 -34.19 37.26 47.10
C ASN A 835 -34.10 35.86 47.74
N PHE A 836 -32.90 35.27 47.83
CA PHE A 836 -32.72 33.99 48.52
C PHE A 836 -32.80 34.22 50.03
N LYS A 837 -33.99 34.05 50.60
CA LYS A 837 -34.28 34.32 52.00
C LYS A 837 -34.92 33.09 52.66
N LEU A 838 -34.30 32.64 53.74
CA LEU A 838 -34.85 31.65 54.67
C LEU A 838 -35.53 32.38 55.82
N THR A 839 -36.79 32.10 56.08
CA THR A 839 -37.57 32.77 57.13
C THR A 839 -38.15 31.77 58.12
N ASN A 840 -38.15 32.13 59.41
CA ASN A 840 -38.90 31.46 60.47
C ASN A 840 -39.53 32.55 61.36
N LEU A 841 -40.86 32.72 61.25
CA LEU A 841 -41.57 33.84 61.89
C LEU A 841 -40.91 35.19 61.50
N GLU A 842 -40.39 35.95 62.47
CA GLU A 842 -39.69 37.22 62.23
C GLU A 842 -38.18 37.04 61.92
N GLN A 843 -37.62 35.84 62.17
CA GLN A 843 -36.19 35.57 61.96
C GLN A 843 -35.91 35.32 60.47
N PHE A 844 -34.78 35.82 59.96
CA PHE A 844 -34.35 35.45 58.62
C PHE A 844 -32.85 35.39 58.40
N ILE A 845 -32.47 34.58 57.41
CA ILE A 845 -31.14 34.55 56.81
C ILE A 845 -31.33 34.80 55.31
N ALA A 846 -30.70 35.85 54.79
CA ALA A 846 -30.80 36.24 53.40
C ALA A 846 -29.42 36.24 52.73
N ILE A 847 -29.37 35.74 51.50
CA ILE A 847 -28.21 35.79 50.61
C ILE A 847 -28.64 36.54 49.35
N ASN A 848 -27.91 37.59 48.99
CA ASN A 848 -28.17 38.39 47.81
C ASN A 848 -26.89 38.84 47.13
N GLY A 849 -26.91 38.98 45.80
CA GLY A 849 -25.77 39.44 45.02
C GLY A 849 -25.05 38.30 44.30
N THR A 850 -23.84 38.56 43.83
CA THR A 850 -23.19 37.72 42.81
C THR A 850 -21.81 37.26 43.26
N VAL A 851 -21.55 35.96 43.10
CA VAL A 851 -20.23 35.35 43.12
C VAL A 851 -19.70 35.32 41.69
N SER A 852 -18.67 36.12 41.40
CA SER A 852 -18.06 36.21 40.06
C SER A 852 -16.55 36.45 40.18
N GLN A 853 -15.81 36.28 39.09
CA GLN A 853 -14.42 36.75 38.98
C GLN A 853 -14.33 38.28 38.87
N ASP A 854 -15.43 38.95 38.54
CA ASP A 854 -15.50 40.41 38.57
C ASP A 854 -15.45 40.90 40.03
N SER A 855 -14.32 41.50 40.39
CA SER A 855 -14.08 42.10 41.71
C SER A 855 -15.05 43.22 42.10
N SER A 856 -15.85 43.75 41.15
CA SER A 856 -16.90 44.73 41.44
C SER A 856 -18.17 44.09 42.02
N GLN A 857 -18.39 42.80 41.74
CA GLN A 857 -19.54 42.05 42.25
C GLN A 857 -19.35 41.71 43.73
N THR A 858 -20.46 41.70 44.46
CA THR A 858 -20.49 41.43 45.90
C THR A 858 -21.56 40.40 46.20
N LEU A 859 -21.24 39.44 47.07
CA LEU A 859 -22.22 38.59 47.72
C LEU A 859 -22.47 39.13 49.14
N GLY A 860 -23.71 39.48 49.43
CA GLY A 860 -24.18 39.90 50.75
C GLY A 860 -24.86 38.75 51.48
N LEU A 861 -24.50 38.57 52.75
CA LEU A 861 -25.21 37.73 53.72
C LEU A 861 -25.82 38.66 54.77
N GLN A 862 -27.09 38.46 55.12
CA GLN A 862 -27.77 39.17 56.19
C GLN A 862 -28.43 38.17 57.12
N ILE A 863 -28.25 38.35 58.41
CA ILE A 863 -28.89 37.59 59.49
C ILE A 863 -29.67 38.60 60.31
N GLN A 864 -30.95 38.33 60.54
CA GLN A 864 -31.78 39.16 61.37
C GLN A 864 -32.56 38.31 62.37
N ASP A 865 -32.55 38.77 63.62
CA ASP A 865 -33.28 38.22 64.76
C ASP A 865 -33.11 36.70 64.95
N PHE A 866 -31.93 36.17 64.60
CA PHE A 866 -31.69 34.73 64.62
C PHE A 866 -31.49 34.22 66.06
N ASP A 867 -32.34 33.30 66.49
CA ASP A 867 -32.29 32.73 67.84
C ASP A 867 -31.17 31.69 67.95
N LEU A 868 -30.13 32.02 68.74
CA LEU A 868 -28.98 31.16 68.99
C LEU A 868 -29.33 29.81 69.61
N THR A 869 -30.49 29.68 70.27
CA THR A 869 -30.90 28.38 70.82
C THR A 869 -31.07 27.32 69.74
N SER A 870 -31.34 27.74 68.50
CA SER A 870 -31.36 26.88 67.30
C SER A 870 -30.02 26.21 67.01
N LEU A 871 -28.90 26.72 67.56
CA LEU A 871 -27.56 26.13 67.37
C LEU A 871 -27.16 25.18 68.50
N ASN A 872 -27.92 25.08 69.60
CA ASN A 872 -27.55 24.28 70.77
C ASN A 872 -27.19 22.82 70.48
N PRO A 873 -27.81 22.13 69.51
CA PRO A 873 -27.41 20.76 69.15
C PRO A 873 -26.06 20.66 68.42
N LEU A 874 -25.51 21.78 67.95
CA LEU A 874 -24.23 21.88 67.27
C LEU A 874 -23.10 22.35 68.18
N VAL A 875 -23.40 22.82 69.40
CA VAL A 875 -22.42 23.36 70.35
C VAL A 875 -22.46 22.62 71.68
N ASN A 876 -21.30 22.46 72.32
CA ASN A 876 -21.21 21.73 73.60
C ASN A 876 -21.79 22.53 74.78
N GLN A 877 -21.83 23.86 74.66
CA GLN A 877 -22.38 24.75 75.67
C GLN A 877 -23.77 25.19 75.25
N LYS A 878 -24.72 25.27 76.19
CA LYS A 878 -26.04 25.81 75.90
C LYS A 878 -25.93 27.32 75.72
N ILE A 879 -26.16 27.79 74.51
CA ILE A 879 -26.17 29.19 74.14
C ILE A 879 -27.61 29.67 73.94
N GLN A 880 -27.84 30.95 74.27
CA GLN A 880 -29.06 31.70 74.03
C GLN A 880 -28.65 33.14 73.70
N GLY A 881 -29.49 33.83 72.93
CA GLY A 881 -29.29 35.20 72.49
C GLY A 881 -29.81 35.39 71.07
N THR A 882 -29.91 36.64 70.64
CA THR A 882 -30.43 37.00 69.31
C THR A 882 -29.29 37.54 68.45
N VAL A 883 -29.06 36.95 67.26
CA VAL A 883 -28.01 37.38 66.33
C VAL A 883 -28.58 38.27 65.25
N ASN A 884 -27.95 39.43 65.09
CA ASN A 884 -28.11 40.33 63.97
C ASN A 884 -26.75 40.54 63.30
N GLY A 885 -26.64 40.43 61.98
CA GLY A 885 -25.34 40.58 61.34
C GLY A 885 -25.42 40.70 59.83
N PHE A 886 -24.34 41.21 59.25
CA PHE A 886 -24.17 41.25 57.81
C PHE A 886 -22.73 40.92 57.42
N ALA A 887 -22.55 40.31 56.24
CA ALA A 887 -21.25 40.06 55.66
C ALA A 887 -21.26 40.38 54.16
N TYR A 888 -20.19 41.00 53.69
CA TYR A 888 -19.94 41.22 52.27
C TYR A 888 -18.71 40.43 51.84
N ILE A 889 -18.88 39.60 50.82
CA ILE A 889 -17.85 38.76 50.24
C ILE A 889 -17.60 39.24 48.80
N LYS A 890 -16.34 39.50 48.46
CA LYS A 890 -15.90 39.89 47.11
C LYS A 890 -14.72 39.04 46.64
N ASP A 891 -14.57 38.94 45.33
CA ASP A 891 -13.42 38.33 44.64
C ASP A 891 -13.05 36.93 45.18
N LEU A 892 -14.07 36.09 45.38
CA LEU A 892 -13.95 34.75 45.98
C LEU A 892 -12.95 33.84 45.25
N TYR A 893 -12.84 33.99 43.93
CA TYR A 893 -12.00 33.13 43.08
C TYR A 893 -10.53 33.56 43.01
N ARG A 894 -10.19 34.81 43.37
CA ARG A 894 -8.80 35.32 43.29
C ARG A 894 -8.34 35.85 44.64
N ASN A 895 -8.76 37.05 45.02
CA ASN A 895 -8.35 37.71 46.26
C ASN A 895 -9.55 37.87 47.19
N LEU A 896 -9.91 36.81 47.91
CA LEU A 896 -11.06 36.79 48.82
C LEU A 896 -11.08 38.01 49.73
N LEU A 897 -12.14 38.81 49.70
CA LEU A 897 -12.34 39.91 50.65
C LEU A 897 -13.62 39.62 51.43
N ILE A 898 -13.50 39.57 52.75
CA ILE A 898 -14.63 39.39 53.67
C ILE A 898 -14.63 40.58 54.62
N ASN A 899 -15.75 41.27 54.70
CA ASN A 899 -16.04 42.25 55.74
C ASN A 899 -17.38 41.89 56.37
N SER A 900 -17.40 41.62 57.67
CA SER A 900 -18.65 41.30 58.37
C SER A 900 -18.74 41.97 59.73
N GLU A 901 -19.97 42.31 60.10
CA GLU A 901 -20.34 42.74 61.44
C GLU A 901 -21.39 41.79 62.00
N LEU A 902 -21.26 41.44 63.26
CA LEU A 902 -22.13 40.50 63.95
C LEU A 902 -22.38 41.04 65.35
N ASN A 903 -23.65 41.17 65.69
CA ASN A 903 -24.13 41.61 66.98
C ASN A 903 -24.92 40.46 67.61
N ILE A 904 -24.62 40.11 68.85
CA ILE A 904 -25.40 39.17 69.65
C ILE A 904 -25.98 39.93 70.82
N GLU A 905 -27.30 40.01 70.87
CA GLU A 905 -28.03 40.56 72.01
C GLU A 905 -28.24 39.48 73.07
N GLU A 906 -27.95 39.83 74.32
CA GLU A 906 -28.12 38.99 75.51
C GLU A 906 -27.51 37.58 75.38
N LEU A 907 -26.23 37.48 75.02
CA LEU A 907 -25.54 36.19 74.95
C LEU A 907 -25.50 35.54 76.34
N VAL A 908 -26.16 34.40 76.46
CA VAL A 908 -26.16 33.54 77.66
C VAL A 908 -25.46 32.23 77.32
N VAL A 909 -24.50 31.81 78.13
CA VAL A 909 -23.79 30.53 78.00
C VAL A 909 -23.99 29.72 79.27
N ASN A 910 -24.54 28.51 79.16
CA ASN A 910 -24.88 27.61 80.28
C ASN A 910 -25.66 28.29 81.42
N LYS A 911 -26.64 29.14 81.07
CA LYS A 911 -27.48 29.95 81.97
C LYS A 911 -26.79 31.18 82.58
N PHE A 912 -25.53 31.46 82.25
CA PHE A 912 -24.84 32.67 82.67
C PHE A 912 -24.88 33.74 81.58
N LEU A 913 -25.31 34.96 81.92
CA LEU A 913 -25.32 36.09 81.01
C LEU A 913 -23.90 36.63 80.80
N ILE A 914 -23.34 36.38 79.61
CA ILE A 914 -22.06 36.92 79.15
C ILE A 914 -22.21 38.42 78.84
N GLY A 915 -23.28 38.81 78.13
CA GLY A 915 -23.56 40.19 77.74
C GLY A 915 -23.89 40.33 76.25
N ASN A 916 -23.92 41.57 75.76
CA ASN A 916 -24.05 41.87 74.33
C ASN A 916 -22.67 41.76 73.66
N VAL A 917 -22.60 41.12 72.50
CA VAL A 917 -21.36 40.94 71.75
C VAL A 917 -21.41 41.75 70.47
N GLU A 918 -20.45 42.64 70.26
CA GLU A 918 -20.28 43.40 69.02
C GLU A 918 -18.99 42.95 68.34
N GLY A 919 -19.12 42.26 67.21
CA GLY A 919 -18.01 41.60 66.53
C GLY A 919 -17.83 42.08 65.10
N LYS A 920 -16.58 42.33 64.70
CA LYS A 920 -16.14 42.54 63.32
C LYS A 920 -15.16 41.45 62.93
N ILE A 921 -15.42 40.81 61.80
CA ILE A 921 -14.55 39.78 61.23
C ILE A 921 -14.14 40.23 59.83
N GLY A 922 -12.86 40.08 59.52
CA GLY A 922 -12.28 40.46 58.24
C GLY A 922 -11.36 39.38 57.69
N TRP A 923 -11.13 39.36 56.38
CA TRP A 923 -10.10 38.53 55.76
C TRP A 923 -8.90 39.36 55.31
N ASP A 924 -7.71 39.01 55.79
CA ASP A 924 -6.43 39.57 55.34
C ASP A 924 -5.81 38.65 54.28
N ASN A 925 -5.83 39.10 53.02
CA ASN A 925 -5.27 38.35 51.89
C ASN A 925 -3.75 38.19 51.92
N ILE A 926 -3.02 39.18 52.46
CA ILE A 926 -1.56 39.13 52.51
C ILE A 926 -1.13 38.10 53.55
N ALA A 927 -1.77 38.15 54.72
CA ALA A 927 -1.43 37.29 55.84
C ALA A 927 -2.17 35.93 55.79
N LYS A 928 -3.15 35.77 54.88
CA LYS A 928 -4.07 34.62 54.75
C LYS A 928 -4.77 34.25 56.05
N LYS A 929 -5.20 35.28 56.78
CA LYS A 929 -5.70 35.20 58.16
C LYS A 929 -7.05 35.86 58.30
N LEU A 930 -7.90 35.28 59.13
CA LEU A 930 -9.20 35.85 59.49
C LEU A 930 -8.98 36.75 60.70
N THR A 931 -9.11 38.06 60.55
CA THR A 931 -9.02 39.02 61.65
C THR A 931 -10.31 39.00 62.45
N VAL A 932 -10.17 39.05 63.78
CA VAL A 932 -11.29 39.10 64.71
C VAL A 932 -11.11 40.33 65.58
N ASN A 933 -12.15 41.13 65.72
CA ASN A 933 -12.22 42.22 66.68
C ASN A 933 -13.61 42.17 67.32
N THR A 934 -13.69 42.04 68.63
CA THR A 934 -14.96 41.79 69.33
C THR A 934 -14.95 42.44 70.69
N ASP A 935 -16.01 43.17 71.00
CA ASP A 935 -16.24 43.76 72.30
C ASP A 935 -17.44 43.08 72.97
N ILE A 936 -17.34 42.84 74.27
CA ILE A 936 -18.44 42.33 75.10
C ILE A 936 -18.87 43.43 76.06
N ILE A 937 -20.14 43.81 76.00
CA ILE A 937 -20.77 44.84 76.80
C ILE A 937 -21.77 44.17 77.76
N ARG A 938 -21.62 44.41 79.06
CA ARG A 938 -22.53 43.87 80.08
C ARG A 938 -22.91 45.00 81.03
N PHE A 939 -24.21 45.21 81.23
CA PHE A 939 -24.75 46.31 82.06
C PHE A 939 -24.21 47.70 81.65
N ASP A 940 -24.24 48.00 80.34
CA ASP A 940 -23.75 49.25 79.73
C ASP A 940 -22.26 49.57 79.95
N GLN A 941 -21.47 48.56 80.34
CA GLN A 941 -20.01 48.66 80.47
C GLN A 941 -19.33 47.66 79.54
N GLN A 942 -18.32 48.11 78.80
CA GLN A 942 -17.45 47.24 78.02
C GLN A 942 -16.53 46.49 78.97
N ILE A 943 -16.75 45.17 79.10
CA ILE A 943 -16.06 44.34 80.09
C ILE A 943 -14.93 43.50 79.48
N LEU A 944 -14.94 43.29 78.16
CA LEU A 944 -13.96 42.46 77.47
C LEU A 944 -13.76 42.93 76.04
N THR A 945 -12.52 43.10 75.62
CA THR A 945 -12.14 43.25 74.20
C THR A 945 -11.30 42.07 73.76
N VAL A 946 -11.62 41.50 72.60
CA VAL A 946 -10.90 40.40 71.97
C VAL A 946 -10.49 40.83 70.58
N TYR A 947 -9.19 40.93 70.31
CA TYR A 947 -8.71 41.23 68.96
C TYR A 947 -7.53 40.34 68.56
N GLY A 948 -7.38 40.08 67.28
CA GLY A 948 -6.27 39.31 66.74
C GLY A 948 -6.65 38.62 65.45
N TYR A 949 -6.18 37.39 65.28
CA TYR A 949 -6.51 36.60 64.10
C TYR A 949 -6.61 35.11 64.35
N TYR A 950 -7.31 34.46 63.43
CA TYR A 950 -7.32 33.03 63.21
C TYR A 950 -6.55 32.69 61.93
N ASP A 951 -5.52 31.86 62.06
CA ASP A 951 -4.70 31.36 60.95
C ASP A 951 -5.31 30.09 60.36
N THR A 952 -5.97 30.23 59.21
CA THR A 952 -6.61 29.10 58.51
C THR A 952 -5.64 28.06 57.98
N GLN A 953 -4.34 28.37 57.91
CA GLN A 953 -3.31 27.49 57.37
C GLN A 953 -2.62 26.65 58.47
N SER A 954 -2.93 26.90 59.75
CA SER A 954 -2.27 26.28 60.89
C SER A 954 -3.28 25.53 61.75
N GLU A 955 -3.23 24.19 61.77
CA GLU A 955 -4.13 23.39 62.62
C GLU A 955 -3.72 23.44 64.10
N LYS A 956 -2.42 23.50 64.40
CA LYS A 956 -1.90 23.38 65.77
C LYS A 956 -1.90 24.71 66.53
N ASN A 957 -1.67 25.82 65.83
CA ASN A 957 -1.58 27.17 66.40
C ASN A 957 -2.42 28.13 65.56
N ALA A 958 -3.71 27.81 65.42
CA ALA A 958 -4.65 28.56 64.62
C ALA A 958 -5.05 29.88 65.31
N LEU A 959 -5.15 29.88 66.64
CA LEU A 959 -5.59 31.04 67.40
C LEU A 959 -4.41 31.95 67.76
N ASN A 960 -4.60 33.26 67.60
CA ASN A 960 -3.73 34.28 68.15
C ASN A 960 -4.57 35.51 68.50
N LEU A 961 -5.29 35.41 69.62
CA LEU A 961 -6.20 36.43 70.11
C LEU A 961 -5.63 37.07 71.37
N SER A 962 -5.69 38.38 71.43
CA SER A 962 -5.42 39.18 72.62
C SER A 962 -6.74 39.47 73.30
N ILE A 963 -6.85 39.11 74.57
CA ILE A 963 -8.05 39.28 75.39
C ILE A 963 -7.72 40.30 76.46
N ILE A 964 -8.44 41.42 76.45
CA ILE A 964 -8.27 42.54 77.40
C ILE A 964 -9.54 42.63 78.25
N PRO A 965 -9.58 41.97 79.41
CA PRO A 965 -10.63 42.21 80.39
C PRO A 965 -10.44 43.60 81.01
N ASP A 966 -11.54 44.34 81.14
CA ASP A 966 -11.58 45.60 81.88
C ASP A 966 -12.73 45.55 82.88
N GLU A 967 -12.39 45.41 84.16
CA GLU A 967 -13.37 45.18 85.24
C GLU A 967 -14.28 43.96 85.04
N MET A 968 -13.84 42.97 84.26
CA MET A 968 -14.60 41.75 83.96
C MET A 968 -14.85 40.91 85.21
N ASP A 969 -16.10 40.62 85.54
CA ASP A 969 -16.43 39.70 86.65
C ASP A 969 -15.88 38.30 86.35
N LEU A 970 -15.09 37.74 87.28
CA LEU A 970 -14.51 36.40 87.13
C LEU A 970 -15.58 35.29 87.04
N GLU A 971 -16.79 35.58 87.50
CA GLU A 971 -17.97 34.72 87.37
C GLU A 971 -18.29 34.36 85.91
N ILE A 972 -17.91 35.23 84.95
CA ILE A 972 -18.08 34.99 83.50
C ILE A 972 -17.29 33.77 83.00
N LEU A 973 -16.28 33.34 83.76
CA LEU A 973 -15.47 32.17 83.42
C LEU A 973 -16.14 30.86 83.88
N GLU A 974 -17.08 30.90 84.83
CA GLU A 974 -17.73 29.70 85.37
C GLU A 974 -18.34 28.78 84.31
N PRO A 975 -19.07 29.28 83.29
CA PRO A 975 -19.62 28.45 82.21
C PRO A 975 -18.57 27.61 81.48
N PHE A 976 -17.32 28.06 81.48
CA PHE A 976 -16.20 27.42 80.79
C PHE A 976 -15.40 26.47 81.69
N THR A 977 -15.59 26.54 83.02
CA THR A 977 -14.91 25.64 83.98
C THR A 977 -15.60 24.28 84.18
N GLN A 978 -16.74 24.05 83.51
CA GLN A 978 -17.51 22.80 83.57
C GLN A 978 -17.87 22.34 85.00
N GLY A 979 -17.95 23.26 85.96
CA GLY A 979 -18.29 22.97 87.35
C GLY A 979 -17.10 22.60 88.24
N GLU A 980 -15.88 22.53 87.69
CA GLU A 980 -14.64 22.32 88.47
C GLU A 980 -14.35 23.52 89.40
N VAL A 981 -14.83 24.72 89.02
CA VAL A 981 -14.74 25.94 89.83
C VAL A 981 -16.11 26.62 89.86
N SER A 982 -16.57 27.03 91.04
CA SER A 982 -17.87 27.71 91.21
C SER A 982 -17.79 28.80 92.27
N LYS A 983 -18.68 29.79 92.20
CA LYS A 983 -18.70 31.00 93.03
C LYS A 983 -17.42 31.84 92.90
N LEU A 984 -16.92 31.99 91.67
CA LEU A 984 -15.81 32.87 91.33
C LEU A 984 -16.22 34.32 91.58
N GLY A 985 -15.65 34.92 92.63
CA GLY A 985 -15.81 36.34 92.94
C GLY A 985 -14.56 37.14 92.56
N GLY A 986 -14.76 38.41 92.22
CA GLY A 986 -13.69 39.37 91.91
C GLY A 986 -13.73 39.87 90.47
N LYS A 987 -12.98 40.94 90.19
CA LYS A 987 -12.85 41.55 88.87
C LYS A 987 -11.47 41.29 88.29
N ALA A 988 -11.41 41.00 87.00
CA ALA A 988 -10.18 40.86 86.23
C ALA A 988 -9.90 42.12 85.43
N LYS A 989 -8.66 42.60 85.49
CA LYS A 989 -8.13 43.63 84.61
C LYS A 989 -6.73 43.22 84.18
N GLY A 990 -6.45 43.24 82.89
CA GLY A 990 -5.13 42.83 82.40
C GLY A 990 -5.08 42.52 80.92
N PHE A 991 -4.08 41.74 80.54
CA PHE A 991 -3.85 41.32 79.17
C PHE A 991 -3.58 39.81 79.17
N LEU A 992 -4.39 39.07 78.43
CA LEU A 992 -4.27 37.62 78.25
C LEU A 992 -4.08 37.32 76.76
N ARG A 993 -3.36 36.23 76.45
CA ARG A 993 -3.19 35.79 75.07
C ARG A 993 -3.73 34.38 74.88
N LEU A 994 -4.69 34.22 73.97
CA LEU A 994 -5.22 32.93 73.54
C LEU A 994 -4.48 32.45 72.30
N THR A 995 -3.79 31.31 72.44
CA THR A 995 -3.03 30.65 71.38
C THR A 995 -3.46 29.19 71.21
N GLY A 996 -2.80 28.41 70.36
CA GLY A 996 -3.11 26.99 70.17
C GLY A 996 -4.22 26.76 69.13
N SER A 997 -4.91 25.63 69.23
CA SER A 997 -5.97 25.24 68.29
C SER A 997 -7.36 25.53 68.86
N LEU A 998 -8.40 25.55 68.01
CA LEU A 998 -9.80 25.71 68.45
C LEU A 998 -10.24 24.62 69.46
N GLY A 999 -9.77 23.38 69.28
CA GLY A 999 -10.11 22.26 70.16
C GLY A 999 -9.22 22.14 71.40
N SER A 1000 -8.11 22.87 71.45
CA SER A 1000 -7.19 22.89 72.59
C SER A 1000 -6.54 24.28 72.69
N PRO A 1001 -7.32 25.30 73.08
CA PRO A 1001 -6.80 26.64 73.21
C PRO A 1001 -5.87 26.73 74.43
N VAL A 1002 -4.79 27.48 74.29
CA VAL A 1002 -3.78 27.72 75.33
C VAL A 1002 -3.81 29.19 75.69
N LEU A 1003 -4.34 29.47 76.89
CA LEU A 1003 -4.31 30.80 77.49
C LEU A 1003 -2.93 31.04 78.12
N LYS A 1004 -2.31 32.18 77.83
CA LYS A 1004 -1.01 32.62 78.35
C LYS A 1004 -1.07 34.00 78.96
#